data_AF-A0A661WHR1-F1
#
_entry.id   AF-A0A661WHR1-F1
#
_cell.length_a   1.000
_cell.length_b   1.000
_cell.length_c   1.000
_cell.angle_alpha   90.00
_cell.angle_beta   90.00
_cell.angle_gamma   90.00
#
_symmetry.space_group_name_H-M   'P 1'
#
loop_
_entity.id
_entity.type
_entity.pdbx_description
1 polymer ?
#
loop_
_entity_poly.entity_id
_entity_poly.type
_entity_poly.pdbx_seq_one_letter_code
_entity_poly.pdbx_strand_id
1 'polypeptide(L)'
;MISEHHQPAASVLVVGGGIGGMRSAVDLAEAGLKVYLIERDPGLGGRVAQLGYMFPTHDCVLCRGTSDHGYGCTRPAISPAFMDHNRHPNIEVMTRTTLLGAEGQAGDFRITLQREPRYVDPSLCTNCGLCAIACPERLPSEFQENLVTRNAIHKSAPRSLPDTYYIDKGEYCEDCTRCVDVCPTNAINLNEEPWEETIQVGAIILAMGYTLTDPLELEEYGYGRYLNVVHSMQYERYVSRSGPTEGQLLRPSDNTAPKRIAWLQCIGSRDQKHPYCSSICCMYATKEAVLAKERLDDVHCQIFIMDERAFNKEYNAYFHRSTSQYGVEYTRCRISDIQEDPKTKDLIVQYPDPENGGQIKEDRFDMIVLSVGVRPPSGASIVSDQLGFDLNQYGFCQTDKFNPLETSQPGIYVCGAFSSPKEIAETIIDSAGAAGDVMRMFQNKLGSSYSTREYPFLTDQEFPPETDIQGQDPRIGVFSCRCYPTMEGIIDIDGLLEKSAKFPHVVHTENIEYGCFPEGLQKIKESIKKHKLNRVVVAACSHRTHESLFQKTVREAGLNSYLMEMVNLRGFAAWVHPHQPELASRKGLELVRMGVGRAAELEPIYKSSIPPHRRSLVIGGGVSGMTAALSIADSGYDVVLIERGEYLGGNLQKVHYLVEGDNPNKLLRDLVNRIIAHEHITVMTRTEIIEHDGHVGAYHAILKHHDGSQTEISHGVTIVATGGQESRVNHYLLGEHPASLTQLELEDKLAHHIEEITDLKQVVMIQCVKPKEETYEYCSRICCISTIKNAIRLKTINPKCQVTVLYKDIITYGFREQYYTEARERGVIFARYDDNHPPKVNSNNGQIIVTMKEQMLDRELILHPDLLVLSTSIQPSSGTKELAKLLKVPISNEGFFLEAHIKMRPMDFMEEGIFVCGIAHYPKFIEESISQSQAAAGRATTILSKNPFHFGGAVAVVDPEKCVGCLTCTRTCPFEIPTVMAEYTGVGELGGAAYIEPTLCHGCGTCTSECPANAIQLLNYTDNQIMVPEFPVLGSWVEL
;
A
#
# COMPACT_ATOMS: atom_id res chain seq x y z
N MET A 1 -26.11 -6.34 -38.68
CA MET A 1 -24.69 -5.98 -38.83
C MET A 1 -24.09 -6.02 -37.44
N ILE A 2 -23.33 -7.06 -37.15
CA ILE A 2 -22.59 -7.21 -35.89
C ILE A 2 -21.45 -6.19 -35.98
N SER A 3 -21.39 -5.24 -35.04
CA SER A 3 -20.46 -4.11 -35.09
C SER A 3 -19.01 -4.58 -35.02
N GLU A 4 -18.22 -4.23 -36.03
CA GLU A 4 -16.78 -4.49 -36.15
C GLU A 4 -15.91 -3.65 -35.17
N HIS A 5 -16.44 -3.26 -34.01
CA HIS A 5 -15.78 -2.36 -33.03
C HIS A 5 -15.52 -2.99 -31.65
N HIS A 6 -15.51 -4.30 -31.51
CA HIS A 6 -15.07 -4.97 -30.26
C HIS A 6 -13.92 -5.94 -30.55
N GLN A 7 -12.70 -5.43 -30.68
CA GLN A 7 -11.53 -6.28 -30.40
C GLN A 7 -11.50 -6.51 -28.88
N PRO A 8 -11.47 -7.76 -28.39
CA PRO A 8 -11.43 -8.01 -26.95
C PRO A 8 -10.22 -7.32 -26.32
N ALA A 9 -10.42 -6.68 -25.17
CA ALA A 9 -9.33 -6.10 -24.38
C ALA A 9 -8.26 -7.16 -24.11
N ALA A 10 -6.99 -6.77 -24.14
CA ALA A 10 -5.93 -7.65 -23.68
C ALA A 10 -6.18 -8.02 -22.21
N SER A 11 -6.09 -9.31 -21.93
CA SER A 11 -6.36 -9.89 -20.63
C SER A 11 -5.07 -10.29 -19.92
N VAL A 12 -5.06 -10.12 -18.61
CA VAL A 12 -3.93 -10.42 -17.72
C VAL A 12 -4.42 -11.33 -16.60
N LEU A 13 -3.63 -12.35 -16.28
CA LEU A 13 -3.85 -13.17 -15.08
C LEU A 13 -2.98 -12.65 -13.94
N VAL A 14 -3.58 -12.41 -12.78
CA VAL A 14 -2.87 -12.12 -11.53
C VAL A 14 -3.09 -13.29 -10.57
N VAL A 15 -2.00 -13.94 -10.15
CA VAL A 15 -2.01 -15.12 -9.28
C VAL A 15 -1.69 -14.71 -7.84
N GLY A 16 -2.71 -14.70 -6.98
CA GLY A 16 -2.62 -14.33 -5.57
C GLY A 16 -3.35 -13.03 -5.26
N GLY A 17 -4.38 -13.10 -4.43
CA GLY A 17 -5.26 -12.01 -3.99
C GLY A 17 -4.76 -11.23 -2.78
N GLY A 18 -3.45 -11.30 -2.48
CA GLY A 18 -2.83 -10.47 -1.46
C GLY A 18 -2.71 -9.00 -1.88
N ILE A 19 -2.05 -8.19 -1.03
CA ILE A 19 -1.89 -6.76 -1.24
C ILE A 19 -1.26 -6.39 -2.60
N GLY A 20 -0.25 -7.15 -3.03
CA GLY A 20 0.41 -6.96 -4.32
C GLY A 20 -0.52 -7.27 -5.49
N GLY A 21 -1.19 -8.43 -5.48
CA GLY A 21 -2.07 -8.81 -6.58
C GLY A 21 -3.29 -7.90 -6.72
N MET A 22 -3.87 -7.47 -5.59
CA MET A 22 -4.94 -6.46 -5.61
C MET A 22 -4.44 -5.13 -6.20
N ARG A 23 -3.22 -4.70 -5.88
CA ARG A 23 -2.67 -3.47 -6.46
C ARG A 23 -2.41 -3.60 -7.96
N SER A 24 -1.77 -4.67 -8.41
CA SER A 24 -1.54 -4.93 -9.83
C SER A 24 -2.86 -4.97 -10.61
N ALA A 25 -3.89 -5.64 -10.08
CA ALA A 25 -5.19 -5.71 -10.72
C ALA A 25 -5.84 -4.33 -10.89
N VAL A 26 -5.76 -3.45 -9.88
CA VAL A 26 -6.30 -2.08 -9.97
C VAL A 26 -5.54 -1.26 -11.00
N ASP A 27 -4.21 -1.27 -10.98
CA ASP A 27 -3.41 -0.46 -11.90
C ASP A 27 -3.64 -0.90 -13.37
N LEU A 28 -3.66 -2.21 -13.64
CA LEU A 28 -3.98 -2.76 -14.97
C LEU A 28 -5.39 -2.41 -15.43
N ALA A 29 -6.37 -2.52 -14.53
CA ALA A 29 -7.76 -2.23 -14.83
C ALA A 29 -8.00 -0.75 -15.14
N GLU A 30 -7.36 0.15 -14.38
CA GLU A 30 -7.38 1.61 -14.63
C GLU A 30 -6.70 1.99 -15.96
N ALA A 31 -5.71 1.21 -16.40
CA ALA A 31 -5.10 1.36 -17.73
C ALA A 31 -5.97 0.81 -18.87
N GLY A 32 -7.07 0.12 -18.55
CA GLY A 32 -8.05 -0.41 -19.50
C GLY A 32 -7.88 -1.89 -19.87
N LEU A 33 -7.05 -2.64 -19.15
CA LEU A 33 -6.82 -4.05 -19.40
C LEU A 33 -7.81 -4.91 -18.58
N LYS A 34 -8.27 -6.02 -19.16
CA LYS A 34 -9.07 -7.03 -18.43
C LYS A 34 -8.15 -7.80 -17.50
N VAL A 35 -8.56 -8.01 -16.26
CA VAL A 35 -7.78 -8.73 -15.25
C VAL A 35 -8.60 -9.88 -14.69
N TYR A 36 -8.01 -11.08 -14.71
CA TYR A 36 -8.44 -12.22 -13.91
C TYR A 36 -7.56 -12.26 -12.67
N LEU A 37 -8.13 -12.00 -11.49
CA LEU A 37 -7.45 -12.09 -10.21
C LEU A 37 -7.86 -13.40 -9.54
N ILE A 38 -6.98 -14.40 -9.57
CA ILE A 38 -7.22 -15.68 -8.91
C ILE A 38 -6.65 -15.67 -7.48
N GLU A 39 -7.38 -16.27 -6.55
CA GLU A 39 -6.98 -16.47 -5.16
C GLU A 39 -7.35 -17.88 -4.74
N ARG A 40 -6.40 -18.62 -4.18
CA ARG A 40 -6.61 -19.97 -3.68
C ARG A 40 -7.53 -19.95 -2.46
N ASP A 41 -7.35 -18.96 -1.60
CA ASP A 41 -8.12 -18.84 -0.38
C ASP A 41 -9.56 -18.33 -0.66
N PRO A 42 -10.49 -18.47 0.30
CA PRO A 42 -11.88 -18.07 0.11
C PRO A 42 -12.10 -16.55 0.08
N GLY A 43 -11.07 -15.73 0.28
CA GLY A 43 -11.16 -14.28 0.19
C GLY A 43 -9.81 -13.60 -0.04
N LEU A 44 -9.87 -12.38 -0.54
CA LEU A 44 -8.71 -11.52 -0.79
C LEU A 44 -8.10 -10.95 0.51
N GLY A 45 -6.88 -10.45 0.41
CA GLY A 45 -6.18 -9.72 1.47
C GLY A 45 -4.87 -10.36 1.93
N GLY A 46 -4.74 -11.69 1.77
CA GLY A 46 -3.56 -12.45 2.19
C GLY A 46 -3.16 -12.18 3.65
N ARG A 47 -1.87 -12.27 3.95
CA ARG A 47 -1.33 -12.04 5.31
C ARG A 47 -1.59 -10.63 5.84
N VAL A 48 -1.70 -9.63 4.96
CA VAL A 48 -1.98 -8.25 5.39
C VAL A 48 -3.32 -8.20 6.12
N ALA A 49 -4.37 -8.88 5.64
CA ALA A 49 -5.68 -8.87 6.30
C ALA A 49 -5.69 -9.44 7.72
N GLN A 50 -4.68 -10.24 8.10
CA GLN A 50 -4.53 -10.78 9.46
C GLN A 50 -3.83 -9.81 10.43
N LEU A 51 -3.15 -8.79 9.94
CA LEU A 51 -2.43 -7.83 10.78
C LEU A 51 -3.42 -6.91 11.53
N GLY A 52 -3.06 -6.46 12.73
CA GLY A 52 -3.83 -5.42 13.43
C GLY A 52 -3.46 -4.02 12.92
N TYR A 53 -2.15 -3.76 12.86
CA TYR A 53 -1.58 -2.44 12.61
C TYR A 53 -0.32 -2.54 11.74
N MET A 54 -0.03 -1.50 10.96
CA MET A 54 1.17 -1.40 10.12
C MET A 54 2.24 -0.53 10.79
N PHE A 55 3.49 -1.00 10.85
CA PHE A 55 4.62 -0.13 11.18
C PHE A 55 4.96 0.75 9.98
N PRO A 56 5.58 1.94 10.11
CA PRO A 56 5.87 2.63 11.36
C PRO A 56 4.73 3.56 11.83
N THR A 57 3.66 3.69 11.06
CA THR A 57 2.58 4.68 11.26
C THR A 57 1.51 4.24 12.26
N HIS A 58 1.43 2.94 12.55
CA HIS A 58 0.35 2.31 13.32
C HIS A 58 -1.02 2.55 12.71
N ASP A 59 -1.08 2.62 11.38
CA ASP A 59 -2.34 2.60 10.67
C ASP A 59 -3.04 1.27 10.91
N CYS A 60 -4.33 1.34 11.28
CA CYS A 60 -5.16 0.17 11.38
C CYS A 60 -5.27 -0.50 10.01
N VAL A 61 -4.92 -1.78 9.96
CA VAL A 61 -4.94 -2.57 8.73
C VAL A 61 -6.37 -2.79 8.26
N LEU A 62 -7.32 -2.97 9.17
CA LEU A 62 -8.72 -2.95 8.77
C LEU A 62 -9.04 -1.66 8.03
N CYS A 63 -8.49 -0.52 8.47
CA CYS A 63 -8.74 0.80 7.89
C CYS A 63 -8.02 1.12 6.56
N ARG A 64 -6.85 0.52 6.33
CA ARG A 64 -5.96 0.93 5.21
C ARG A 64 -5.43 -0.26 4.40
N GLY A 65 -5.36 -1.44 5.01
CA GLY A 65 -4.81 -2.67 4.44
C GLY A 65 -5.85 -3.71 4.02
N THR A 66 -7.15 -3.38 4.08
CA THR A 66 -8.23 -4.22 3.52
C THR A 66 -8.96 -3.49 2.40
N SER A 67 -9.57 -4.26 1.51
CA SER A 67 -10.26 -3.82 0.32
C SER A 67 -11.63 -3.14 0.57
N ASP A 68 -12.12 -3.14 1.80
CA ASP A 68 -13.42 -2.55 2.18
C ASP A 68 -13.26 -1.21 2.90
N HIS A 69 -12.85 -0.17 2.16
CA HIS A 69 -12.87 1.22 2.62
C HIS A 69 -13.67 2.12 1.67
N GLY A 70 -14.89 2.45 2.11
CA GLY A 70 -15.80 3.36 1.41
C GLY A 70 -15.30 4.81 1.33
N TYR A 71 -15.97 5.59 0.48
CA TYR A 71 -15.73 7.02 0.27
C TYR A 71 -15.73 7.80 1.60
N GLY A 72 -14.70 8.61 1.86
CA GLY A 72 -14.65 9.54 3.00
C GLY A 72 -13.36 9.56 3.82
N CYS A 73 -12.49 8.54 3.74
CA CYS A 73 -11.09 8.72 4.13
C CYS A 73 -10.34 9.33 2.95
N THR A 74 -9.52 10.35 3.20
CA THR A 74 -8.79 11.18 2.23
C THR A 74 -7.83 10.44 1.28
N ARG A 75 -7.88 9.10 1.20
CA ARG A 75 -7.67 8.23 0.02
C ARG A 75 -7.68 6.75 0.47
N PRO A 76 -8.46 5.85 -0.17
CA PRO A 76 -8.45 4.43 0.14
C PRO A 76 -7.19 3.77 -0.44
N ALA A 77 -6.58 2.91 0.36
CA ALA A 77 -5.29 2.29 0.07
C ALA A 77 -5.43 0.92 -0.63
N ILE A 78 -6.61 0.29 -0.57
CA ILE A 78 -7.00 -0.82 -1.43
C ILE A 78 -8.45 -0.56 -1.81
N SER A 79 -8.65 -0.43 -3.11
CA SER A 79 -9.64 0.43 -3.76
C SER A 79 -11.11 -0.02 -3.61
N PRO A 80 -12.09 0.91 -3.69
CA PRO A 80 -13.50 0.60 -3.99
C PRO A 80 -13.68 -0.35 -5.20
N ALA A 81 -12.66 -0.43 -6.07
CA ALA A 81 -12.57 -1.36 -7.19
C ALA A 81 -12.79 -2.84 -6.87
N PHE A 82 -12.76 -3.27 -5.61
CA PHE A 82 -13.05 -4.66 -5.24
C PHE A 82 -14.41 -4.86 -4.57
N MET A 83 -15.08 -3.79 -4.14
CA MET A 83 -16.36 -3.88 -3.42
C MET A 83 -17.43 -4.49 -4.33
N ASP A 84 -18.24 -5.42 -3.82
CA ASP A 84 -19.11 -6.27 -4.65
C ASP A 84 -20.06 -5.50 -5.60
N HIS A 85 -20.51 -4.30 -5.21
CA HIS A 85 -21.37 -3.44 -6.04
C HIS A 85 -20.72 -2.13 -6.52
N ASN A 86 -19.40 -1.99 -6.38
CA ASN A 86 -18.61 -0.92 -6.97
C ASN A 86 -17.31 -1.45 -7.61
N ARG A 87 -17.30 -2.75 -7.91
CA ARG A 87 -16.15 -3.46 -8.44
C ARG A 87 -15.78 -2.87 -9.78
N HIS A 88 -14.48 -2.73 -10.03
CA HIS A 88 -14.01 -2.29 -11.33
C HIS A 88 -14.44 -3.32 -12.39
N PRO A 89 -15.12 -2.92 -13.47
CA PRO A 89 -15.70 -3.85 -14.46
C PRO A 89 -14.64 -4.70 -15.16
N ASN A 90 -13.43 -4.16 -15.33
CA ASN A 90 -12.29 -4.90 -15.88
C ASN A 90 -11.66 -5.91 -14.90
N ILE A 91 -12.08 -6.01 -13.64
CA ILE A 91 -11.51 -6.96 -12.67
C ILE A 91 -12.50 -8.09 -12.39
N GLU A 92 -12.08 -9.30 -12.71
CA GLU A 92 -12.78 -10.53 -12.36
C GLU A 92 -12.07 -11.23 -11.21
N VAL A 93 -12.74 -11.32 -10.06
CA VAL A 93 -12.19 -11.95 -8.86
C VAL A 93 -12.65 -13.40 -8.79
N MET A 94 -11.68 -14.31 -8.76
CA MET A 94 -11.88 -15.76 -8.77
C MET A 94 -11.20 -16.34 -7.53
N THR A 95 -11.89 -16.30 -6.39
CA THR A 95 -11.46 -16.97 -5.15
C THR A 95 -11.66 -18.48 -5.25
N ARG A 96 -11.07 -19.25 -4.33
CA ARG A 96 -11.12 -20.73 -4.37
C ARG A 96 -10.58 -21.27 -5.70
N THR A 97 -9.64 -20.57 -6.33
CA THR A 97 -9.17 -20.88 -7.69
C THR A 97 -7.66 -21.08 -7.70
N THR A 98 -7.20 -22.17 -8.30
CA THR A 98 -5.77 -22.50 -8.45
C THR A 98 -5.41 -22.73 -9.91
N LEU A 99 -4.14 -22.54 -10.24
CA LEU A 99 -3.61 -22.80 -11.58
C LEU A 99 -3.23 -24.27 -11.71
N LEU A 100 -3.69 -24.93 -12.77
CA LEU A 100 -3.35 -26.33 -13.08
C LEU A 100 -2.28 -26.46 -14.15
N GLY A 101 -2.25 -25.53 -15.11
CA GLY A 101 -1.25 -25.53 -16.17
C GLY A 101 -1.41 -24.34 -17.11
N ALA A 102 -0.35 -24.06 -17.85
CA ALA A 102 -0.34 -23.06 -18.91
C ALA A 102 0.28 -23.62 -20.19
N GLU A 103 -0.29 -23.24 -21.32
CA GLU A 103 0.28 -23.45 -22.64
C GLU A 103 0.42 -22.10 -23.35
N GLY A 104 1.33 -22.00 -24.32
CA GLY A 104 1.52 -20.81 -25.13
C GLY A 104 2.75 -19.99 -24.74
N GLN A 105 2.73 -18.70 -25.07
CA GLN A 105 3.88 -17.80 -24.93
C GLN A 105 3.41 -16.38 -24.62
N ALA A 106 4.35 -15.48 -24.31
CA ALA A 106 4.07 -14.06 -24.10
C ALA A 106 3.13 -13.49 -25.18
N GLY A 107 1.98 -12.97 -24.76
CA GLY A 107 0.94 -12.38 -25.61
C GLY A 107 -0.21 -13.33 -25.93
N ASP A 108 -0.04 -14.63 -25.73
CA ASP A 108 -1.03 -15.66 -26.02
C ASP A 108 -0.82 -16.92 -25.16
N PHE A 109 -1.21 -16.83 -23.88
CA PHE A 109 -1.27 -17.97 -22.97
C PHE A 109 -2.68 -18.52 -22.86
N ARG A 110 -2.79 -19.85 -22.78
CA ARG A 110 -3.99 -20.58 -22.38
C ARG A 110 -3.77 -21.16 -21.00
N ILE A 111 -4.54 -20.70 -20.02
CA ILE A 111 -4.40 -21.10 -18.63
C ILE A 111 -5.56 -21.98 -18.23
N THR A 112 -5.26 -23.16 -17.69
CA THR A 112 -6.25 -24.03 -17.08
C THR A 112 -6.31 -23.75 -15.59
N LEU A 113 -7.50 -23.41 -15.10
CA LEU A 113 -7.78 -23.08 -13.72
C LEU A 113 -8.70 -24.15 -13.13
N GLN A 114 -8.45 -24.51 -11.87
CA GLN A 114 -9.35 -25.34 -11.08
C GLN A 114 -10.04 -24.47 -10.04
N ARG A 115 -11.36 -24.50 -10.04
CA ARG A 115 -12.18 -23.78 -9.08
C ARG A 115 -12.80 -24.77 -8.11
N GLU A 116 -12.43 -24.59 -6.85
CA GLU A 116 -12.95 -25.35 -5.75
C GLU A 116 -14.32 -24.79 -5.31
N PRO A 117 -15.26 -25.67 -4.90
CA PRO A 117 -16.55 -25.24 -4.40
C PRO A 117 -16.43 -24.26 -3.24
N ARG A 118 -17.32 -23.27 -3.23
CA ARG A 118 -17.54 -22.38 -2.07
C ARG A 118 -18.68 -22.91 -1.20
N TYR A 119 -19.59 -23.67 -1.81
CA TYR A 119 -20.87 -24.16 -1.30
C TYR A 119 -21.86 -23.05 -0.91
N VAL A 120 -21.52 -21.78 -1.18
CA VAL A 120 -22.34 -20.60 -0.87
C VAL A 120 -22.21 -19.64 -2.04
N ASP A 121 -23.32 -19.31 -2.69
CA ASP A 121 -23.37 -18.33 -3.78
C ASP A 121 -23.21 -16.91 -3.22
N PRO A 122 -22.12 -16.18 -3.54
CA PRO A 122 -21.92 -14.81 -3.09
C PRO A 122 -23.00 -13.83 -3.56
N SER A 123 -23.66 -14.10 -4.68
CA SER A 123 -24.70 -13.21 -5.24
C SER A 123 -26.03 -13.30 -4.50
N LEU A 124 -26.27 -14.40 -3.79
CA LEU A 124 -27.49 -14.67 -3.02
C LEU A 124 -27.27 -14.56 -1.50
N CYS A 125 -26.03 -14.60 -1.03
CA CYS A 125 -25.73 -14.53 0.39
C CYS A 125 -25.94 -13.11 0.94
N THR A 126 -26.76 -12.98 1.99
CA THR A 126 -27.07 -11.68 2.62
C THR A 126 -26.23 -11.39 3.88
N ASN A 127 -25.26 -12.26 4.19
CA ASN A 127 -24.42 -12.18 5.39
C ASN A 127 -25.17 -12.18 6.73
N CYS A 128 -26.36 -12.79 6.78
CA CYS A 128 -27.20 -12.81 7.99
C CYS A 128 -26.63 -13.62 9.17
N GLY A 129 -25.70 -14.55 8.92
CA GLY A 129 -25.03 -15.36 9.96
C GLY A 129 -25.84 -16.51 10.55
N LEU A 130 -27.12 -16.69 10.16
CA LEU A 130 -27.97 -17.79 10.64
C LEU A 130 -27.34 -19.17 10.47
N CYS A 131 -26.69 -19.39 9.33
CA CYS A 131 -26.04 -20.65 9.00
C CYS A 131 -24.85 -20.97 9.92
N ALA A 132 -24.06 -19.98 10.33
CA ALA A 132 -22.98 -20.15 11.29
C ALA A 132 -23.50 -20.47 12.69
N ILE A 133 -24.60 -19.83 13.10
CA ILE A 133 -25.28 -20.13 14.38
C ILE A 133 -25.80 -21.58 14.40
N ALA A 134 -26.38 -22.04 13.29
CA ALA A 134 -26.94 -23.39 13.18
C ALA A 134 -25.89 -24.51 13.07
N CYS A 135 -24.64 -24.17 12.71
CA CYS A 135 -23.57 -25.14 12.47
C CYS A 135 -23.05 -25.75 13.79
N PRO A 136 -23.11 -27.09 13.96
CA PRO A 136 -22.61 -27.76 15.16
C PRO A 136 -21.08 -27.89 15.16
N GLU A 137 -20.44 -27.88 14.00
CA GLU A 137 -19.00 -28.13 13.86
C GLU A 137 -18.14 -27.02 14.47
N ARG A 138 -16.99 -27.40 15.04
CA ARG A 138 -15.99 -26.50 15.65
C ARG A 138 -14.60 -26.92 15.19
N LEU A 139 -13.96 -26.07 14.39
CA LEU A 139 -12.65 -26.28 13.78
C LEU A 139 -11.68 -25.18 14.21
N PRO A 140 -10.36 -25.40 14.24
CA PRO A 140 -9.40 -24.32 14.45
C PRO A 140 -9.55 -23.19 13.43
N SER A 141 -9.41 -21.94 13.87
CA SER A 141 -9.49 -20.79 12.97
C SER A 141 -8.10 -20.39 12.47
N GLU A 142 -7.82 -20.63 11.20
CA GLU A 142 -6.56 -20.32 10.53
C GLU A 142 -6.32 -18.80 10.48
N PHE A 143 -7.38 -18.02 10.22
CA PHE A 143 -7.31 -16.55 10.24
C PHE A 143 -6.86 -16.03 11.63
N GLN A 144 -7.26 -16.72 12.69
CA GLN A 144 -6.88 -16.42 14.08
C GLN A 144 -5.67 -17.22 14.55
N GLU A 145 -4.85 -17.77 13.64
CA GLU A 145 -3.64 -18.55 13.94
C GLU A 145 -3.88 -19.69 14.95
N ASN A 146 -5.02 -20.38 14.78
CA ASN A 146 -5.50 -21.51 15.58
C ASN A 146 -5.72 -21.20 17.07
N LEU A 147 -5.81 -19.92 17.46
CA LEU A 147 -6.04 -19.50 18.84
C LEU A 147 -7.47 -19.73 19.33
N VAL A 148 -8.44 -19.82 18.41
CA VAL A 148 -9.85 -20.06 18.70
C VAL A 148 -10.45 -21.01 17.68
N THR A 149 -11.66 -21.48 17.97
CA THR A 149 -12.44 -22.28 17.03
C THR A 149 -13.39 -21.41 16.20
N ARG A 150 -13.71 -21.91 15.00
CA ARG A 150 -14.70 -21.40 14.06
C ARG A 150 -15.68 -22.51 13.68
N ASN A 151 -16.80 -22.14 13.09
CA ASN A 151 -17.72 -23.10 12.47
C ASN A 151 -17.16 -23.60 11.11
N ALA A 152 -17.69 -24.71 10.60
CA ALA A 152 -17.40 -25.18 9.23
C ALA A 152 -17.85 -24.14 8.20
N ILE A 153 -19.09 -23.62 8.34
CA ILE A 153 -19.55 -22.45 7.59
C ILE A 153 -19.20 -21.15 8.33
N HIS A 154 -18.35 -20.33 7.72
CA HIS A 154 -17.83 -19.09 8.33
C HIS A 154 -17.34 -18.11 7.26
N LYS A 155 -16.92 -16.91 7.67
CA LYS A 155 -16.22 -15.95 6.80
C LYS A 155 -14.71 -16.12 6.95
N SER A 156 -13.95 -15.97 5.86
CA SER A 156 -12.48 -16.09 5.90
C SER A 156 -11.83 -14.99 6.74
N ALA A 157 -12.43 -13.81 6.78
CA ALA A 157 -12.02 -12.68 7.61
C ALA A 157 -13.26 -11.81 7.94
N PRO A 158 -13.21 -10.96 8.98
CA PRO A 158 -14.32 -10.06 9.32
C PRO A 158 -14.76 -9.11 8.19
N ARG A 159 -13.83 -8.74 7.31
CA ARG A 159 -14.07 -7.93 6.09
C ARG A 159 -13.53 -8.64 4.84
N SER A 160 -13.85 -9.93 4.70
CA SER A 160 -13.44 -10.72 3.54
C SER A 160 -14.04 -10.14 2.25
N LEU A 161 -13.31 -10.22 1.14
CA LEU A 161 -13.88 -10.03 -0.20
C LEU A 161 -13.73 -11.31 -1.03
N PRO A 162 -14.80 -11.82 -1.66
CA PRO A 162 -16.19 -11.33 -1.58
C PRO A 162 -16.72 -11.39 -0.13
N ASP A 163 -17.60 -10.45 0.23
CA ASP A 163 -18.18 -10.41 1.58
C ASP A 163 -19.27 -11.48 1.68
N THR A 164 -18.86 -12.72 1.90
CA THR A 164 -19.77 -13.89 1.95
C THR A 164 -19.19 -14.99 2.83
N TYR A 165 -20.08 -15.88 3.27
CA TYR A 165 -19.70 -17.12 3.93
C TYR A 165 -19.16 -18.14 2.92
N TYR A 166 -18.40 -19.11 3.41
CA TYR A 166 -18.05 -20.33 2.67
C TYR A 166 -18.07 -21.52 3.62
N ILE A 167 -18.13 -22.73 3.06
CA ILE A 167 -18.09 -23.96 3.85
C ILE A 167 -16.74 -24.62 3.64
N ASP A 168 -16.01 -24.81 4.73
CA ASP A 168 -14.92 -25.77 4.78
C ASP A 168 -15.52 -27.17 4.93
N LYS A 169 -15.61 -27.88 3.80
CA LYS A 169 -16.27 -29.18 3.71
C LYS A 169 -15.23 -30.29 3.76
N GLY A 170 -15.20 -31.03 4.87
CA GLY A 170 -14.43 -32.26 5.04
C GLY A 170 -15.30 -33.39 5.59
N GLU A 171 -14.68 -34.47 6.05
CA GLU A 171 -15.37 -35.65 6.62
C GLU A 171 -16.31 -35.32 7.80
N TYR A 172 -16.08 -34.19 8.47
CA TYR A 172 -16.91 -33.68 9.56
C TYR A 172 -18.18 -32.93 9.09
N CYS A 173 -18.38 -32.70 7.78
CA CYS A 173 -19.47 -31.87 7.23
C CYS A 173 -20.23 -32.57 6.08
N GLU A 174 -20.86 -33.72 6.37
CA GLU A 174 -21.53 -34.53 5.33
C GLU A 174 -23.07 -34.55 5.42
N ASP A 175 -23.68 -34.90 6.56
CA ASP A 175 -25.13 -35.25 6.61
C ASP A 175 -26.05 -34.22 7.29
N CYS A 176 -25.53 -33.13 7.85
CA CYS A 176 -26.29 -32.29 8.80
C CYS A 176 -27.37 -31.39 8.18
N THR A 177 -27.12 -30.85 6.97
CA THR A 177 -27.94 -29.88 6.18
C THR A 177 -28.49 -28.63 6.88
N ARG A 178 -28.33 -28.47 8.20
CA ARG A 178 -28.91 -27.36 8.99
C ARG A 178 -28.63 -25.97 8.45
N CYS A 179 -27.44 -25.74 7.88
CA CYS A 179 -27.09 -24.46 7.28
C CYS A 179 -27.97 -24.14 6.07
N VAL A 180 -28.29 -25.13 5.24
CA VAL A 180 -29.20 -25.04 4.09
C VAL A 180 -30.61 -24.70 4.58
N ASP A 181 -31.10 -25.43 5.57
CA ASP A 181 -32.48 -25.31 6.08
C ASP A 181 -32.78 -23.91 6.65
N VAL A 182 -31.78 -23.22 7.20
CA VAL A 182 -31.93 -21.88 7.78
C VAL A 182 -31.57 -20.73 6.83
N CYS A 183 -31.12 -21.02 5.61
CA CYS A 183 -30.70 -19.99 4.66
C CYS A 183 -31.92 -19.34 3.96
N PRO A 184 -32.26 -18.07 4.25
CA PRO A 184 -33.49 -17.47 3.75
C PRO A 184 -33.48 -17.23 2.22
N THR A 185 -32.30 -17.16 1.62
CA THR A 185 -32.12 -16.88 0.18
C THR A 185 -31.71 -18.12 -0.63
N ASN A 186 -31.68 -19.30 0.00
CA ASN A 186 -31.22 -20.55 -0.63
C ASN A 186 -29.83 -20.43 -1.29
N ALA A 187 -28.94 -19.60 -0.71
CA ALA A 187 -27.60 -19.37 -1.24
C ALA A 187 -26.66 -20.58 -1.07
N ILE A 188 -27.03 -21.59 -0.28
CA ILE A 188 -26.13 -22.70 0.08
C ILE A 188 -26.41 -23.92 -0.78
N ASN A 189 -25.38 -24.43 -1.46
CA ASN A 189 -25.42 -25.67 -2.23
C ASN A 189 -24.27 -26.60 -1.79
N LEU A 190 -24.59 -27.61 -0.99
CA LEU A 190 -23.60 -28.59 -0.49
C LEU A 190 -23.13 -29.58 -1.56
N ASN A 191 -23.80 -29.64 -2.72
CA ASN A 191 -23.49 -30.56 -3.81
C ASN A 191 -22.69 -29.88 -4.95
N GLU A 192 -22.20 -28.66 -4.73
CA GLU A 192 -21.27 -28.01 -5.66
C GLU A 192 -19.98 -28.85 -5.77
N GLU A 193 -19.58 -29.19 -7.00
CA GLU A 193 -18.37 -29.96 -7.30
C GLU A 193 -17.29 -29.05 -7.89
N PRO A 194 -15.99 -29.36 -7.71
CA PRO A 194 -14.93 -28.63 -8.37
C PRO A 194 -15.10 -28.68 -9.89
N TRP A 195 -14.78 -27.58 -10.57
CA TRP A 195 -14.78 -27.52 -12.03
C TRP A 195 -13.53 -26.86 -12.55
N GLU A 196 -13.22 -27.17 -13.81
CA GLU A 196 -12.12 -26.56 -14.53
C GLU A 196 -12.64 -25.56 -15.55
N GLU A 197 -11.87 -24.48 -15.73
CA GLU A 197 -12.11 -23.53 -16.80
C GLU A 197 -10.80 -23.12 -17.46
N THR A 198 -10.84 -22.86 -18.76
CA THR A 198 -9.70 -22.37 -19.52
C THR A 198 -9.92 -20.92 -19.88
N ILE A 199 -8.96 -20.07 -19.51
CA ILE A 199 -8.94 -18.66 -19.90
C ILE A 199 -7.77 -18.37 -20.83
N GLN A 200 -7.92 -17.34 -21.67
CA GLN A 200 -6.84 -16.84 -22.52
C GLN A 200 -6.37 -15.49 -21.98
N VAL A 201 -5.05 -15.36 -21.77
CA VAL A 201 -4.41 -14.15 -21.25
C VAL A 201 -3.11 -13.90 -22.00
N GLY A 202 -2.70 -12.65 -22.15
CA GLY A 202 -1.44 -12.35 -22.81
C GLY A 202 -0.26 -12.19 -21.84
N ALA A 203 -0.52 -11.97 -20.54
CA ALA A 203 0.51 -11.87 -19.52
C ALA A 203 0.04 -12.43 -18.16
N ILE A 204 1.00 -12.79 -17.32
CA ILE A 204 0.78 -13.35 -15.98
C ILE A 204 1.60 -12.56 -14.95
N ILE A 205 1.00 -12.18 -13.82
CA ILE A 205 1.70 -11.60 -12.66
C ILE A 205 1.58 -12.53 -11.47
N LEU A 206 2.71 -12.95 -10.91
CA LEU A 206 2.82 -13.82 -9.74
C LEU A 206 2.91 -12.97 -8.46
N ALA A 207 1.81 -12.95 -7.69
CA ALA A 207 1.65 -12.21 -6.44
C ALA A 207 1.36 -13.14 -5.25
N MET A 208 1.98 -14.32 -5.24
CA MET A 208 1.68 -15.44 -4.33
C MET A 208 2.07 -15.21 -2.85
N GLY A 209 2.79 -14.12 -2.54
CA GLY A 209 3.18 -13.79 -1.17
C GLY A 209 4.26 -14.72 -0.62
N TYR A 210 4.11 -15.14 0.63
CA TYR A 210 5.10 -15.92 1.38
C TYR A 210 4.41 -16.81 2.43
N THR A 211 5.15 -17.79 2.95
CA THR A 211 4.76 -18.57 4.14
C THR A 211 5.63 -18.21 5.33
N LEU A 212 5.13 -18.43 6.54
CA LEU A 212 5.91 -18.21 7.76
C LEU A 212 6.75 -19.44 8.05
N THR A 213 7.90 -19.23 8.69
CA THR A 213 8.63 -20.34 9.29
C THR A 213 7.78 -21.00 10.36
N ASP A 214 7.71 -22.32 10.33
CA ASP A 214 7.10 -23.11 11.41
C ASP A 214 8.06 -23.16 12.61
N PRO A 215 7.73 -22.51 13.74
CA PRO A 215 8.58 -22.54 14.94
C PRO A 215 8.62 -23.92 15.61
N LEU A 216 7.77 -24.88 15.25
CA LEU A 216 7.89 -26.27 15.74
C LEU A 216 9.19 -26.94 15.28
N GLU A 217 9.82 -26.46 14.20
CA GLU A 217 11.12 -26.96 13.74
C GLU A 217 12.30 -26.53 14.63
N LEU A 218 12.08 -25.63 15.59
CA LEU A 218 13.08 -25.04 16.48
C LEU A 218 12.73 -25.38 17.93
N GLU A 219 12.86 -26.67 18.26
CA GLU A 219 12.44 -27.25 19.55
C GLU A 219 13.09 -26.56 20.77
N GLU A 220 14.28 -25.96 20.60
CA GLU A 220 14.99 -25.21 21.64
C GLU A 220 14.19 -24.02 22.20
N TYR A 221 13.25 -23.48 21.41
CA TYR A 221 12.41 -22.35 21.82
C TYR A 221 11.09 -22.79 22.47
N GLY A 222 10.81 -24.10 22.53
CA GLY A 222 9.67 -24.62 23.29
C GLY A 222 8.27 -24.21 22.78
N TYR A 223 8.16 -23.72 21.55
CA TYR A 223 6.86 -23.47 20.91
C TYR A 223 6.04 -24.77 20.82
N GLY A 224 4.74 -24.70 21.11
CA GLY A 224 3.86 -25.86 21.22
C GLY A 224 4.03 -26.68 22.51
N ARG A 225 5.10 -26.44 23.29
CA ARG A 225 5.35 -27.06 24.60
C ARG A 225 5.00 -26.12 25.76
N TYR A 226 5.44 -24.86 25.66
CA TYR A 226 5.18 -23.83 26.65
C TYR A 226 4.07 -22.91 26.13
N LEU A 227 2.97 -22.79 26.89
CA LEU A 227 1.79 -22.03 26.46
C LEU A 227 2.08 -20.54 26.26
N ASN A 228 3.06 -20.01 26.99
CA ASN A 228 3.42 -18.59 26.97
C ASN A 228 4.45 -18.24 25.89
N VAL A 229 4.89 -19.23 25.10
CA VAL A 229 5.69 -19.01 23.90
C VAL A 229 4.74 -18.96 22.71
N VAL A 230 4.59 -17.79 22.12
CA VAL A 230 3.73 -17.54 20.95
C VAL A 230 4.60 -17.05 19.79
N HIS A 231 4.15 -17.15 18.55
CA HIS A 231 4.84 -16.49 17.44
C HIS A 231 4.22 -15.13 17.13
N SER A 232 4.95 -14.29 16.37
CA SER A 232 4.56 -12.92 16.04
C SER A 232 3.14 -12.79 15.47
N MET A 233 2.73 -13.65 14.53
CA MET A 233 1.36 -13.60 14.02
C MET A 233 0.28 -13.96 15.06
N GLN A 234 0.52 -14.88 16.00
CA GLN A 234 -0.41 -15.10 17.12
C GLN A 234 -0.51 -13.86 18.00
N TYR A 235 0.63 -13.23 18.27
CA TYR A 235 0.66 -11.96 18.98
C TYR A 235 -0.14 -10.87 18.24
N GLU A 236 0.03 -10.71 16.91
CA GLU A 236 -0.79 -9.82 16.07
C GLU A 236 -2.28 -10.08 16.25
N ARG A 237 -2.69 -11.36 16.29
CA ARG A 237 -4.09 -11.72 16.52
C ARG A 237 -4.55 -11.31 17.92
N TYR A 238 -3.77 -11.54 18.98
CA TYR A 238 -4.11 -11.06 20.33
C TYR A 238 -4.27 -9.54 20.40
N VAL A 239 -3.39 -8.78 19.75
CA VAL A 239 -3.46 -7.31 19.77
C VAL A 239 -4.40 -6.72 18.71
N SER A 240 -5.02 -7.53 17.86
CA SER A 240 -5.99 -7.02 16.88
C SER A 240 -7.36 -6.83 17.52
N ARG A 241 -8.06 -5.74 17.18
CA ARG A 241 -9.48 -5.56 17.56
C ARG A 241 -10.39 -6.61 16.93
N SER A 242 -9.97 -7.21 15.82
CA SER A 242 -10.66 -8.34 15.20
C SER A 242 -10.16 -9.70 15.69
N GLY A 243 -9.24 -9.69 16.64
CA GLY A 243 -8.64 -10.85 17.26
C GLY A 243 -9.55 -11.54 18.25
N PRO A 244 -9.15 -12.73 18.74
CA PRO A 244 -9.95 -13.51 19.67
C PRO A 244 -10.11 -12.85 21.05
N THR A 245 -9.20 -11.93 21.40
CA THR A 245 -9.22 -11.20 22.67
C THR A 245 -9.62 -9.73 22.50
N GLU A 246 -10.13 -9.35 21.31
CA GLU A 246 -10.55 -7.98 20.98
C GLU A 246 -9.48 -6.90 21.26
N GLY A 247 -8.21 -7.28 21.21
CA GLY A 247 -7.07 -6.40 21.47
C GLY A 247 -6.57 -6.41 22.92
N GLN A 248 -7.16 -7.22 23.80
CA GLN A 248 -6.67 -7.44 25.16
C GLN A 248 -5.49 -8.43 25.13
N LEU A 249 -4.34 -7.98 25.63
CA LEU A 249 -3.12 -8.79 25.68
C LEU A 249 -3.05 -9.55 27.00
N LEU A 250 -3.34 -10.85 26.95
CA LEU A 250 -3.36 -11.74 28.10
C LEU A 250 -2.40 -12.91 27.89
N ARG A 251 -1.82 -13.38 28.98
CA ARG A 251 -0.96 -14.55 29.05
C ARG A 251 -1.76 -15.84 28.81
N PRO A 252 -1.40 -16.69 27.83
CA PRO A 252 -2.19 -17.88 27.51
C PRO A 252 -2.33 -18.90 28.64
N SER A 253 -1.34 -19.01 29.54
CA SER A 253 -1.38 -20.00 30.63
C SER A 253 -2.41 -19.72 31.72
N ASP A 254 -2.73 -18.45 31.98
CA ASP A 254 -3.54 -18.05 33.15
C ASP A 254 -4.47 -16.85 32.92
N ASN A 255 -4.52 -16.30 31.70
CA ASN A 255 -5.31 -15.12 31.32
C ASN A 255 -5.00 -13.85 32.13
N THR A 256 -3.80 -13.72 32.67
CA THR A 256 -3.35 -12.49 33.34
C THR A 256 -2.64 -11.55 32.37
N ALA A 257 -2.63 -10.25 32.66
CA ALA A 257 -1.88 -9.29 31.86
C ALA A 257 -0.37 -9.48 32.08
N PRO A 258 0.45 -9.74 31.04
CA PRO A 258 1.88 -9.92 31.20
C PRO A 258 2.54 -8.60 31.63
N LYS A 259 3.46 -8.67 32.58
CA LYS A 259 4.29 -7.56 33.06
C LYS A 259 5.67 -7.54 32.40
N ARG A 260 6.15 -8.68 31.89
CA ARG A 260 7.43 -8.79 31.19
C ARG A 260 7.27 -9.61 29.91
N ILE A 261 7.54 -9.00 28.75
CA ILE A 261 7.46 -9.65 27.44
C ILE A 261 8.80 -9.55 26.73
N ALA A 262 9.28 -10.68 26.18
CA ALA A 262 10.46 -10.70 25.34
C ALA A 262 10.14 -11.09 23.89
N TRP A 263 10.83 -10.47 22.93
CA TRP A 263 10.79 -10.84 21.52
C TRP A 263 12.13 -11.43 21.09
N LEU A 264 12.11 -12.60 20.47
CA LEU A 264 13.31 -13.24 19.93
C LEU A 264 13.38 -13.05 18.42
N GLN A 265 14.45 -12.41 17.92
CA GLN A 265 14.63 -12.13 16.51
C GLN A 265 15.27 -13.29 15.74
N CYS A 266 15.11 -13.25 14.41
CA CYS A 266 15.76 -14.15 13.46
C CYS A 266 15.38 -15.64 13.68
N ILE A 267 14.13 -15.90 14.07
CA ILE A 267 13.61 -17.26 14.21
C ILE A 267 13.31 -17.81 12.82
N GLY A 268 14.07 -18.80 12.36
CA GLY A 268 13.96 -19.32 10.99
C GLY A 268 14.60 -18.43 9.92
N SER A 269 15.59 -17.63 10.29
CA SER A 269 16.32 -16.76 9.36
C SER A 269 17.71 -16.50 9.88
N ARG A 270 18.66 -16.20 8.98
CA ARG A 270 20.07 -16.02 9.32
C ARG A 270 20.57 -17.22 10.15
N ASP A 271 20.18 -18.42 9.72
CA ASP A 271 20.60 -19.70 10.28
C ASP A 271 21.20 -20.59 9.18
N GLN A 272 21.63 -21.80 9.54
CA GLN A 272 22.29 -22.70 8.60
C GLN A 272 21.37 -23.22 7.48
N LYS A 273 20.06 -23.34 7.74
CA LYS A 273 19.07 -23.81 6.76
C LYS A 273 18.55 -22.65 5.90
N HIS A 274 18.39 -21.48 6.51
CA HIS A 274 17.86 -20.26 5.88
C HIS A 274 18.89 -19.13 6.04
N PRO A 275 19.97 -19.10 5.23
CA PRO A 275 21.08 -18.17 5.37
C PRO A 275 20.77 -16.77 4.79
N TYR A 276 19.50 -16.37 4.84
CA TYR A 276 19.01 -15.07 4.38
C TYR A 276 18.23 -14.37 5.49
N CYS A 277 18.07 -13.06 5.34
CA CYS A 277 17.28 -12.25 6.26
C CYS A 277 15.86 -12.08 5.75
N SER A 278 14.88 -12.19 6.66
CA SER A 278 13.46 -12.01 6.35
C SER A 278 13.03 -10.55 6.14
N SER A 279 13.94 -9.58 6.28
CA SER A 279 13.75 -8.14 6.03
C SER A 279 12.70 -7.39 6.88
N ILE A 280 11.74 -8.07 7.49
CA ILE A 280 10.57 -7.44 8.14
C ILE A 280 10.53 -7.64 9.67
N CYS A 281 11.25 -8.63 10.20
CA CYS A 281 11.06 -9.09 11.58
C CYS A 281 11.47 -8.12 12.68
N CYS A 282 12.52 -7.34 12.44
CA CYS A 282 12.94 -6.30 13.38
C CYS A 282 11.82 -5.27 13.56
N MET A 283 11.14 -4.89 12.48
CA MET A 283 10.17 -3.79 12.49
C MET A 283 8.80 -4.18 13.03
N TYR A 284 8.30 -5.38 12.69
CA TYR A 284 7.04 -5.81 13.31
C TYR A 284 7.23 -6.05 14.81
N ALA A 285 8.37 -6.53 15.28
CA ALA A 285 8.59 -6.76 16.71
C ALA A 285 8.72 -5.43 17.47
N THR A 286 9.41 -4.43 16.90
CA THR A 286 9.40 -3.06 17.43
C THR A 286 7.96 -2.54 17.53
N LYS A 287 7.13 -2.77 16.52
CA LYS A 287 5.71 -2.41 16.54
C LYS A 287 4.92 -3.15 17.62
N GLU A 288 5.06 -4.45 17.70
CA GLU A 288 4.40 -5.28 18.71
C GLU A 288 4.77 -4.84 20.13
N ALA A 289 6.04 -4.52 20.38
CA ALA A 289 6.53 -4.03 21.68
C ALA A 289 6.00 -2.64 22.02
N VAL A 290 5.93 -1.71 21.06
CA VAL A 290 5.32 -0.40 21.27
C VAL A 290 3.82 -0.53 21.54
N LEU A 291 3.11 -1.38 20.80
CA LEU A 291 1.69 -1.65 21.04
C LEU A 291 1.44 -2.28 22.42
N ALA A 292 2.35 -3.11 22.95
CA ALA A 292 2.28 -3.57 24.34
C ALA A 292 2.38 -2.39 25.31
N LYS A 293 3.38 -1.51 25.14
CA LYS A 293 3.58 -0.32 25.98
C LYS A 293 2.40 0.64 25.98
N GLU A 294 1.68 0.74 24.87
CA GLU A 294 0.49 1.60 24.75
C GLU A 294 -0.76 1.01 25.41
N ARG A 295 -0.78 -0.30 25.71
CA ARG A 295 -1.98 -1.03 26.13
C ARG A 295 -1.89 -1.65 27.52
N LEU A 296 -0.69 -1.88 28.00
CA LEU A 296 -0.44 -2.51 29.29
C LEU A 296 0.27 -1.53 30.22
N ASP A 297 -0.26 -1.41 31.43
CA ASP A 297 0.35 -0.60 32.47
C ASP A 297 1.63 -1.26 33.01
N ASP A 298 2.71 -0.47 33.07
CA ASP A 298 4.01 -0.85 33.61
C ASP A 298 4.64 -2.11 32.99
N VAL A 299 4.36 -2.41 31.72
CA VAL A 299 4.96 -3.55 31.02
C VAL A 299 6.43 -3.29 30.69
N HIS A 300 7.28 -4.27 30.95
CA HIS A 300 8.66 -4.33 30.49
C HIS A 300 8.71 -5.09 29.15
N CYS A 301 9.28 -4.45 28.13
CA CYS A 301 9.39 -5.00 26.78
C CYS A 301 10.85 -5.05 26.38
N GLN A 302 11.34 -6.24 26.04
CA GLN A 302 12.74 -6.45 25.66
C GLN A 302 12.84 -7.24 24.34
N ILE A 303 13.64 -6.75 23.40
CA ILE A 303 13.85 -7.39 22.09
C ILE A 303 15.28 -7.90 22.01
N PHE A 304 15.43 -9.22 21.85
CA PHE A 304 16.70 -9.89 21.65
C PHE A 304 17.02 -9.97 20.15
N ILE A 305 18.04 -9.24 19.72
CA ILE A 305 18.37 -8.99 18.30
C ILE A 305 19.85 -9.24 18.01
N MET A 306 20.23 -9.52 16.77
CA MET A 306 21.66 -9.55 16.39
C MET A 306 22.13 -8.19 15.87
N ASP A 307 21.38 -7.62 14.94
CA ASP A 307 21.63 -6.32 14.30
C ASP A 307 20.31 -5.56 14.15
N GLU A 308 20.31 -4.25 14.41
CA GLU A 308 19.20 -3.37 14.07
C GLU A 308 19.05 -3.24 12.55
N ARG A 309 17.98 -3.78 11.97
CA ARG A 309 17.69 -3.70 10.52
C ARG A 309 16.49 -2.79 10.21
N ALA A 310 16.57 -1.56 10.68
CA ALA A 310 15.60 -0.49 10.42
C ALA A 310 16.01 0.37 9.22
N PHE A 311 15.95 -0.19 8.01
CA PHE A 311 16.63 0.36 6.82
C PHE A 311 15.74 1.11 5.81
N ASN A 312 14.42 0.95 5.92
CA ASN A 312 13.46 1.65 5.07
C ASN A 312 13.27 3.09 5.55
N LYS A 313 12.66 3.92 4.71
CA LYS A 313 12.36 5.32 5.01
C LYS A 313 11.64 5.47 6.35
N GLU A 314 12.09 6.38 7.21
CA GLU A 314 11.58 6.65 8.56
C GLU A 314 11.64 5.49 9.57
N TYR A 315 12.21 4.33 9.22
CA TYR A 315 12.23 3.17 10.12
C TYR A 315 13.22 3.35 11.26
N ASN A 316 14.39 3.92 10.98
CA ASN A 316 15.38 4.18 12.01
C ASN A 316 14.86 5.22 13.02
N ALA A 317 14.19 6.29 12.56
CA ALA A 317 13.49 7.22 13.43
C ALA A 317 12.41 6.54 14.29
N TYR A 318 11.65 5.60 13.70
CA TYR A 318 10.67 4.82 14.45
C TYR A 318 11.32 3.90 15.49
N PHE A 319 12.44 3.27 15.17
CA PHE A 319 13.22 2.45 16.11
C PHE A 319 13.75 3.29 17.27
N HIS A 320 14.36 4.46 17.01
CA HIS A 320 14.80 5.40 18.04
C HIS A 320 13.64 5.93 18.90
N ARG A 321 12.47 6.14 18.31
CA ARG A 321 11.27 6.51 19.05
C ARG A 321 10.85 5.41 20.03
N SER A 322 10.94 4.15 19.62
CA SER A 322 10.59 3.01 20.48
C SER A 322 11.46 2.92 21.74
N THR A 323 12.74 3.26 21.67
CA THR A 323 13.63 3.29 22.83
C THR A 323 13.41 4.53 23.68
N SER A 324 13.48 5.71 23.07
CA SER A 324 13.49 6.99 23.78
C SER A 324 12.15 7.39 24.39
N GLN A 325 11.03 7.08 23.74
CA GLN A 325 9.70 7.49 24.21
C GLN A 325 8.95 6.36 24.91
N TYR A 326 9.10 5.12 24.44
CA TYR A 326 8.35 3.97 24.97
C TYR A 326 9.17 3.06 25.88
N GLY A 327 10.50 3.27 25.98
CA GLY A 327 11.37 2.47 26.83
C GLY A 327 11.38 0.99 26.44
N VAL A 328 11.37 0.69 25.14
CA VAL A 328 11.63 -0.66 24.63
C VAL A 328 13.14 -0.93 24.74
N GLU A 329 13.51 -2.02 25.39
CA GLU A 329 14.90 -2.42 25.56
C GLU A 329 15.34 -3.32 24.40
N TYR A 330 16.57 -3.12 23.90
CA TYR A 330 17.15 -3.95 22.85
C TYR A 330 18.45 -4.58 23.34
N THR A 331 18.48 -5.91 23.40
CA THR A 331 19.66 -6.66 23.81
C THR A 331 20.24 -7.38 22.62
N ARG A 332 21.52 -7.12 22.34
CA ARG A 332 22.20 -7.71 21.19
C ARG A 332 22.71 -9.12 21.51
N CYS A 333 21.85 -10.11 21.31
CA CYS A 333 22.13 -11.52 21.50
C CYS A 333 21.12 -12.37 20.71
N ARG A 334 21.56 -13.52 20.21
CA ARG A 334 20.67 -14.60 19.77
C ARG A 334 20.52 -15.59 20.92
N ILE A 335 19.30 -15.74 21.43
CA ILE A 335 18.99 -16.68 22.52
C ILE A 335 19.18 -18.12 22.04
N SER A 336 19.80 -18.94 22.91
CA SER A 336 20.08 -20.36 22.67
C SER A 336 18.86 -21.25 22.85
N ASP A 337 18.14 -21.07 23.96
CA ASP A 337 17.03 -21.92 24.39
C ASP A 337 16.10 -21.17 25.35
N ILE A 338 14.90 -21.72 25.55
CA ILE A 338 13.92 -21.25 26.54
C ILE A 338 13.61 -22.39 27.51
N GLN A 339 13.55 -22.07 28.80
CA GLN A 339 13.10 -22.99 29.85
C GLN A 339 11.84 -22.44 30.54
N GLU A 340 10.94 -23.30 30.98
CA GLU A 340 9.73 -22.88 31.72
C GLU A 340 9.85 -23.27 33.19
N ASP A 341 9.53 -22.35 34.09
CA ASP A 341 9.29 -22.68 35.50
C ASP A 341 7.97 -23.47 35.62
N PRO A 342 7.98 -24.74 36.05
CA PRO A 342 6.78 -25.56 36.07
C PRO A 342 5.70 -25.07 37.05
N LYS A 343 6.04 -24.20 38.01
CA LYS A 343 5.09 -23.66 39.00
C LYS A 343 4.45 -22.37 38.52
N THR A 344 5.25 -21.41 38.08
CA THR A 344 4.75 -20.07 37.69
C THR A 344 4.40 -19.97 36.23
N LYS A 345 4.91 -20.91 35.40
CA LYS A 345 4.86 -20.92 33.94
C LYS A 345 5.67 -19.81 33.27
N ASP A 346 6.53 -19.15 34.04
CA ASP A 346 7.38 -18.08 33.53
C ASP A 346 8.50 -18.68 32.68
N LEU A 347 8.91 -17.92 31.68
CA LEU A 347 9.89 -18.32 30.70
C LEU A 347 11.24 -17.73 31.07
N ILE A 348 12.24 -18.58 31.14
CA ILE A 348 13.59 -18.29 31.59
C ILE A 348 14.50 -18.32 30.37
N VAL A 349 15.29 -17.26 30.20
CA VAL A 349 16.33 -17.17 29.16
C VAL A 349 17.65 -16.77 29.79
N GLN A 350 18.74 -17.30 29.22
CA GLN A 350 20.11 -16.97 29.62
C GLN A 350 20.82 -16.27 28.46
N TYR A 351 21.51 -15.17 28.76
CA TYR A 351 22.23 -14.38 27.77
C TYR A 351 23.37 -13.59 28.41
N PRO A 352 24.43 -13.24 27.65
CA PRO A 352 25.51 -12.41 28.15
C PRO A 352 25.03 -10.99 28.44
N ASP A 353 25.34 -10.48 29.62
CA ASP A 353 25.09 -9.10 30.03
C ASP A 353 26.21 -8.19 29.52
N PRO A 354 25.95 -7.33 28.51
CA PRO A 354 26.96 -6.45 27.96
C PRO A 354 27.43 -5.37 28.95
N GLU A 355 26.62 -4.99 29.95
CA GLU A 355 26.99 -3.98 30.94
C GLU A 355 27.94 -4.53 32.02
N ASN A 356 27.92 -5.86 32.23
CA ASN A 356 28.73 -6.55 33.22
C ASN A 356 29.83 -7.43 32.59
N GLY A 357 30.44 -6.95 31.49
CA GLY A 357 31.59 -7.62 30.86
C GLY A 357 31.26 -8.98 30.24
N GLY A 358 30.02 -9.18 29.79
CA GLY A 358 29.58 -10.40 29.10
C GLY A 358 29.26 -11.59 30.02
N GLN A 359 29.13 -11.37 31.34
CA GLN A 359 28.71 -12.43 32.26
C GLN A 359 27.31 -12.94 31.91
N ILE A 360 27.08 -14.25 31.98
CA ILE A 360 25.77 -14.82 31.70
C ILE A 360 24.80 -14.41 32.81
N LYS A 361 23.72 -13.74 32.39
CA LYS A 361 22.59 -13.37 33.23
C LYS A 361 21.40 -14.26 32.88
N GLU A 362 20.61 -14.58 33.91
CA GLU A 362 19.30 -15.22 33.77
C GLU A 362 18.20 -14.20 34.04
N ASP A 363 17.23 -14.08 33.13
CA ASP A 363 16.03 -13.26 33.32
C ASP A 363 14.76 -14.08 33.05
N ARG A 364 13.67 -13.64 33.68
CA ARG A 364 12.33 -14.27 33.59
C ARG A 364 11.35 -13.36 32.85
N PHE A 365 10.49 -13.96 32.04
CA PHE A 365 9.46 -13.30 31.25
C PHE A 365 8.13 -14.03 31.38
N ASP A 366 7.04 -13.28 31.38
CA ASP A 366 5.69 -13.84 31.49
C ASP A 366 5.22 -14.41 30.15
N MET A 367 5.74 -13.84 29.04
CA MET A 367 5.47 -14.21 27.66
C MET A 367 6.71 -14.00 26.78
N ILE A 368 6.95 -14.92 25.85
CA ILE A 368 7.96 -14.77 24.80
C ILE A 368 7.31 -14.85 23.43
N VAL A 369 7.63 -13.90 22.57
CA VAL A 369 7.18 -13.82 21.18
C VAL A 369 8.32 -14.19 20.23
N LEU A 370 8.14 -15.28 19.50
CA LEU A 370 9.06 -15.71 18.46
C LEU A 370 8.82 -14.89 17.19
N SER A 371 9.78 -14.05 16.82
CA SER A 371 9.73 -13.27 15.59
C SER A 371 10.11 -14.17 14.40
N VAL A 372 9.13 -14.95 13.92
CA VAL A 372 9.28 -15.93 12.84
C VAL A 372 9.55 -15.29 11.48
N GLY A 373 10.51 -15.87 10.75
CA GLY A 373 10.91 -15.45 9.42
C GLY A 373 9.95 -15.88 8.31
N VAL A 374 10.28 -15.48 7.08
CA VAL A 374 9.52 -15.77 5.87
C VAL A 374 10.20 -16.85 5.03
N ARG A 375 9.37 -17.66 4.37
CA ARG A 375 9.71 -18.73 3.44
C ARG A 375 8.97 -18.50 2.12
N PRO A 376 9.40 -19.14 1.02
CA PRO A 376 8.66 -19.10 -0.22
C PRO A 376 7.19 -19.51 -0.04
N PRO A 377 6.28 -19.04 -0.91
CA PRO A 377 4.89 -19.43 -0.86
C PRO A 377 4.71 -20.94 -1.05
N SER A 378 3.74 -21.52 -0.34
CA SER A 378 3.38 -22.94 -0.50
C SER A 378 2.95 -23.20 -1.94
N GLY A 379 3.57 -24.17 -2.61
CA GLY A 379 3.28 -24.47 -4.02
C GLY A 379 4.10 -23.68 -5.04
N ALA A 380 5.10 -22.89 -4.61
CA ALA A 380 6.02 -22.20 -5.53
C ALA A 380 6.62 -23.12 -6.60
N SER A 381 7.06 -24.32 -6.21
CA SER A 381 7.62 -25.31 -7.14
C SER A 381 6.58 -25.81 -8.15
N ILE A 382 5.34 -26.06 -7.70
CA ILE A 382 4.26 -26.52 -8.57
C ILE A 382 3.94 -25.47 -9.64
N VAL A 383 3.80 -24.20 -9.23
CA VAL A 383 3.51 -23.10 -10.15
C VAL A 383 4.69 -22.83 -11.08
N SER A 384 5.93 -22.96 -10.58
CA SER A 384 7.16 -22.89 -11.38
C SER A 384 7.18 -23.98 -12.46
N ASP A 385 6.89 -25.24 -12.11
CA ASP A 385 6.81 -26.35 -13.06
C ASP A 385 5.69 -26.16 -14.10
N GLN A 386 4.52 -25.65 -13.67
CA GLN A 386 3.36 -25.42 -14.53
C GLN A 386 3.54 -24.26 -15.52
N LEU A 387 4.34 -23.24 -15.16
CA LEU A 387 4.55 -22.03 -15.94
C LEU A 387 5.92 -21.96 -16.62
N GLY A 388 6.86 -22.80 -16.21
CA GLY A 388 8.20 -22.92 -16.80
C GLY A 388 9.15 -21.77 -16.46
N PHE A 389 9.06 -21.18 -15.26
CA PHE A 389 10.02 -20.18 -14.78
C PHE A 389 10.90 -20.75 -13.66
N ASP A 390 12.07 -20.15 -13.45
CA ASP A 390 13.05 -20.65 -12.48
C ASP A 390 12.81 -20.14 -11.05
N LEU A 391 13.12 -21.00 -10.08
CA LEU A 391 13.28 -20.60 -8.68
C LEU A 391 14.76 -20.45 -8.34
N ASN A 392 15.06 -19.53 -7.44
CA ASN A 392 16.40 -19.38 -6.88
C ASN A 392 16.71 -20.52 -5.90
N GLN A 393 17.95 -20.59 -5.41
CA GLN A 393 18.41 -21.64 -4.50
C GLN A 393 17.65 -21.73 -3.17
N TYR A 394 16.85 -20.71 -2.83
CA TYR A 394 16.01 -20.65 -1.63
C TYR A 394 14.54 -20.96 -1.90
N GLY A 395 14.15 -21.22 -3.16
CA GLY A 395 12.78 -21.51 -3.57
C GLY A 395 11.90 -20.29 -3.86
N PHE A 396 12.46 -19.07 -3.82
CA PHE A 396 11.77 -17.85 -4.28
C PHE A 396 11.89 -17.72 -5.79
N CYS A 397 11.06 -16.89 -6.43
CA CYS A 397 11.16 -16.66 -7.87
C CYS A 397 12.54 -16.09 -8.22
N GLN A 398 13.23 -16.70 -9.18
CA GLN A 398 14.47 -16.16 -9.72
C GLN A 398 14.15 -14.96 -10.62
N THR A 399 14.86 -13.85 -10.41
CA THR A 399 14.76 -12.65 -11.25
C THR A 399 16.15 -12.15 -11.63
N ASP A 400 16.22 -11.29 -12.64
CA ASP A 400 17.44 -10.59 -13.05
C ASP A 400 17.61 -9.30 -12.23
N LYS A 401 18.85 -8.92 -11.94
CA LYS A 401 19.14 -7.74 -11.11
C LYS A 401 18.66 -6.44 -11.74
N PHE A 402 18.72 -6.33 -13.07
CA PHE A 402 18.31 -5.14 -13.81
C PHE A 402 16.89 -5.24 -14.38
N ASN A 403 16.26 -6.42 -14.26
CA ASN A 403 14.84 -6.66 -14.56
C ASN A 403 14.18 -7.36 -13.34
N PRO A 404 14.07 -6.67 -12.19
CA PRO A 404 13.74 -7.29 -10.90
C PRO A 404 12.30 -7.81 -10.79
N LEU A 405 11.43 -7.49 -11.76
CA LEU A 405 10.00 -7.83 -11.78
C LEU A 405 9.66 -8.85 -12.86
N GLU A 406 10.65 -9.28 -13.66
CA GLU A 406 10.49 -10.28 -14.71
C GLU A 406 11.00 -11.64 -14.23
N THR A 407 10.28 -12.71 -14.57
CA THR A 407 10.77 -14.08 -14.35
C THR A 407 11.69 -14.51 -15.50
N SER A 408 12.29 -15.71 -15.42
CA SER A 408 13.04 -16.26 -16.55
C SER A 408 12.17 -16.60 -17.77
N GLN A 409 10.84 -16.59 -17.63
CA GLN A 409 9.90 -16.82 -18.70
C GLN A 409 9.27 -15.50 -19.19
N PRO A 410 9.46 -15.11 -20.47
CA PRO A 410 8.87 -13.90 -21.03
C PRO A 410 7.34 -13.87 -20.90
N GLY A 411 6.78 -12.69 -20.58
CA GLY A 411 5.34 -12.50 -20.38
C GLY A 411 4.84 -12.94 -19.00
N ILE A 412 5.72 -13.47 -18.15
CA ILE A 412 5.45 -13.81 -16.75
C ILE A 412 6.28 -12.91 -15.85
N TYR A 413 5.60 -12.20 -14.96
CA TYR A 413 6.14 -11.21 -14.04
C TYR A 413 5.94 -11.66 -12.59
N VAL A 414 6.69 -11.10 -11.65
CA VAL A 414 6.58 -11.39 -10.22
C VAL A 414 6.61 -10.10 -9.40
N CYS A 415 5.86 -10.07 -8.30
CA CYS A 415 5.88 -8.95 -7.37
C CYS A 415 5.83 -9.38 -5.90
N GLY A 416 6.36 -8.51 -5.03
CA GLY A 416 6.27 -8.66 -3.59
C GLY A 416 7.12 -9.80 -3.05
N ALA A 417 6.66 -10.36 -1.92
CA ALA A 417 7.44 -11.30 -1.12
C ALA A 417 7.83 -12.61 -1.83
N PHE A 418 7.21 -12.95 -2.97
CA PHE A 418 7.61 -14.12 -3.76
C PHE A 418 8.93 -13.91 -4.52
N SER A 419 9.27 -12.66 -4.86
CA SER A 419 10.58 -12.32 -5.45
C SER A 419 11.71 -12.38 -4.41
N SER A 420 11.43 -11.91 -3.19
CA SER A 420 12.38 -11.87 -2.08
C SER A 420 11.67 -11.41 -0.79
N PRO A 421 12.22 -11.69 0.40
CA PRO A 421 11.68 -11.18 1.66
C PRO A 421 11.57 -9.65 1.68
N LYS A 422 10.34 -9.13 1.73
CA LYS A 422 10.01 -7.70 1.58
C LYS A 422 8.79 -7.31 2.41
N GLU A 423 8.64 -6.01 2.67
CA GLU A 423 7.49 -5.45 3.37
C GLU A 423 6.37 -4.95 2.42
N ILE A 424 5.32 -4.35 2.98
CA ILE A 424 4.13 -3.87 2.25
C ILE A 424 4.47 -2.78 1.22
N ALA A 425 5.24 -1.75 1.57
CA ALA A 425 5.54 -0.66 0.62
C ALA A 425 6.35 -1.16 -0.58
N GLU A 426 7.36 -2.00 -0.33
CA GLU A 426 8.14 -2.65 -1.38
C GLU A 426 7.25 -3.56 -2.26
N THR A 427 6.29 -4.27 -1.64
CA THR A 427 5.30 -5.06 -2.38
C THR A 427 4.40 -4.20 -3.26
N ILE A 428 3.94 -3.04 -2.76
CA ILE A 428 3.15 -2.08 -3.54
C ILE A 428 3.97 -1.53 -4.71
N ILE A 429 5.25 -1.20 -4.48
CA ILE A 429 6.16 -0.76 -5.54
C ILE A 429 6.30 -1.85 -6.61
N ASP A 430 6.68 -3.08 -6.22
CA ASP A 430 6.85 -4.18 -7.17
C ASP A 430 5.56 -4.45 -7.96
N SER A 431 4.41 -4.41 -7.29
CA SER A 431 3.11 -4.70 -7.94
C SER A 431 2.72 -3.67 -9.00
N ALA A 432 2.97 -2.39 -8.73
CA ALA A 432 2.73 -1.31 -9.69
C ALA A 432 3.78 -1.32 -10.81
N GLY A 433 5.02 -1.71 -10.52
CA GLY A 433 6.06 -1.88 -11.53
C GLY A 433 5.77 -3.03 -12.48
N ALA A 434 5.38 -4.20 -11.96
CA ALA A 434 5.01 -5.36 -12.77
C ALA A 434 3.78 -5.06 -13.64
N ALA A 435 2.80 -4.34 -13.09
CA ALA A 435 1.67 -3.83 -13.87
C ALA A 435 2.12 -2.87 -14.98
N GLY A 436 3.07 -1.98 -14.71
CA GLY A 436 3.68 -1.10 -15.70
C GLY A 436 4.39 -1.83 -16.84
N ASP A 437 5.16 -2.88 -16.53
CA ASP A 437 5.83 -3.70 -17.55
C ASP A 437 4.83 -4.47 -18.43
N VAL A 438 3.72 -4.92 -17.84
CA VAL A 438 2.60 -5.51 -18.57
C VAL A 438 1.91 -4.46 -19.45
N MET A 439 1.69 -3.24 -18.96
CA MET A 439 1.11 -2.15 -19.77
C MET A 439 1.98 -1.84 -20.99
N ARG A 440 3.31 -1.78 -20.81
CA ARG A 440 4.29 -1.62 -21.90
C ARG A 440 4.11 -2.68 -22.98
N MET A 441 3.98 -3.94 -22.58
CA MET A 441 3.74 -5.06 -23.51
C MET A 441 2.43 -4.88 -24.32
N PHE A 442 1.42 -4.24 -23.73
CA PHE A 442 0.11 -3.98 -24.33
C PHE A 442 -0.10 -2.55 -24.81
N GLN A 443 0.95 -1.79 -25.16
CA GLN A 443 0.84 -0.36 -25.54
C GLN A 443 -0.31 -0.03 -26.51
N ASN A 444 -0.54 -0.87 -27.54
CA ASN A 444 -1.59 -0.66 -28.55
C ASN A 444 -3.01 -0.99 -28.07
N LYS A 445 -3.16 -1.45 -26.82
CA LYS A 445 -4.41 -1.83 -26.17
C LYS A 445 -4.68 -0.99 -24.93
N LEU A 446 -3.76 -0.12 -24.51
CA LEU A 446 -3.98 0.80 -23.40
C LEU A 446 -5.08 1.80 -23.74
N GLY A 447 -5.85 2.21 -22.73
CA GLY A 447 -6.95 3.15 -22.92
C GLY A 447 -8.13 2.61 -23.74
N SER A 448 -8.10 1.33 -24.12
CA SER A 448 -9.24 0.62 -24.74
C SER A 448 -10.36 0.30 -23.74
N SER A 449 -10.24 0.79 -22.49
CA SER A 449 -11.18 0.52 -21.41
C SER A 449 -12.61 0.87 -21.81
N TYR A 450 -13.50 -0.08 -21.58
CA TYR A 450 -14.93 0.09 -21.79
C TYR A 450 -15.60 0.89 -20.67
N SER A 451 -14.89 1.24 -19.59
CA SER A 451 -15.50 1.84 -18.40
C SER A 451 -15.29 3.35 -18.27
N THR A 452 -16.36 4.09 -17.97
CA THR A 452 -16.33 5.55 -17.75
C THR A 452 -16.47 5.93 -16.27
N ARG A 453 -15.89 7.08 -15.89
CA ARG A 453 -16.06 7.76 -14.58
C ARG A 453 -16.96 8.99 -14.65
N GLU A 454 -17.68 9.17 -15.76
CA GLU A 454 -18.70 10.22 -15.93
C GLU A 454 -19.71 10.20 -14.78
N TYR A 455 -20.12 9.00 -14.37
CA TYR A 455 -21.05 8.76 -13.27
C TYR A 455 -20.32 8.65 -11.92
N PRO A 456 -21.04 8.72 -10.78
CA PRO A 456 -20.45 8.49 -9.45
C PRO A 456 -19.95 7.04 -9.22
N PHE A 457 -20.20 6.13 -10.17
CA PHE A 457 -19.77 4.73 -10.19
C PHE A 457 -19.08 4.39 -11.53
N LEU A 458 -18.30 3.30 -11.54
CA LEU A 458 -17.69 2.77 -12.76
C LEU A 458 -18.70 1.89 -13.52
N THR A 459 -18.74 2.03 -14.83
CA THR A 459 -19.65 1.27 -15.69
C THR A 459 -19.17 1.24 -17.13
N ASP A 460 -19.46 0.15 -17.82
CA ASP A 460 -19.23 -0.09 -19.25
C ASP A 460 -20.52 -0.03 -20.09
N GLN A 461 -21.64 0.28 -19.43
CA GLN A 461 -22.97 0.29 -20.05
C GLN A 461 -23.36 1.69 -20.50
N GLU A 462 -24.02 1.76 -21.66
CA GLU A 462 -24.76 2.94 -22.08
C GLU A 462 -26.08 3.05 -21.32
N PHE A 463 -26.47 4.28 -20.96
CA PHE A 463 -27.72 4.56 -20.26
C PHE A 463 -28.72 5.29 -21.16
N PRO A 464 -30.04 5.13 -20.92
CA PRO A 464 -31.04 5.91 -21.64
C PRO A 464 -30.87 7.42 -21.41
N PRO A 465 -31.37 8.31 -22.29
CA PRO A 465 -31.32 9.75 -22.08
C PRO A 465 -31.87 10.15 -20.70
N GLU A 466 -31.25 11.17 -20.08
CA GLU A 466 -31.74 11.69 -18.81
C GLU A 466 -33.09 12.39 -19.00
N THR A 467 -33.99 12.13 -18.06
CA THR A 467 -35.30 12.78 -18.00
C THR A 467 -35.10 14.19 -17.48
N ASP A 468 -35.53 15.18 -18.26
CA ASP A 468 -35.53 16.56 -17.80
C ASP A 468 -36.60 16.75 -16.71
N ILE A 469 -36.15 17.26 -15.57
CA ILE A 469 -36.93 17.49 -14.36
C ILE A 469 -36.91 18.96 -13.93
N GLN A 470 -36.30 19.84 -14.73
CA GLN A 470 -36.16 21.25 -14.40
C GLN A 470 -37.55 21.90 -14.25
N GLY A 471 -37.77 22.61 -13.15
CA GLY A 471 -39.03 23.28 -12.86
C GLY A 471 -40.22 22.36 -12.50
N GLN A 472 -39.98 21.06 -12.28
CA GLN A 472 -41.01 20.12 -11.80
C GLN A 472 -41.00 20.02 -10.28
N ASP A 473 -42.19 19.92 -9.67
CA ASP A 473 -42.30 19.62 -8.24
C ASP A 473 -41.69 18.25 -7.89
N PRO A 474 -41.09 18.08 -6.70
CA PRO A 474 -40.57 16.79 -6.27
C PRO A 474 -41.67 15.71 -6.21
N ARG A 475 -41.35 14.54 -6.78
CA ARG A 475 -42.17 13.32 -6.84
C ARG A 475 -41.30 12.16 -6.38
N ILE A 476 -41.34 11.90 -5.08
CA ILE A 476 -40.43 10.99 -4.38
C ILE A 476 -41.07 9.60 -4.32
N GLY A 477 -40.30 8.58 -4.69
CA GLY A 477 -40.60 7.18 -4.35
C GLY A 477 -39.73 6.70 -3.20
N VAL A 478 -40.35 6.15 -2.15
CA VAL A 478 -39.64 5.58 -0.99
C VAL A 478 -39.68 4.06 -1.07
N PHE A 479 -38.51 3.45 -1.21
CA PHE A 479 -38.34 2.00 -1.29
C PHE A 479 -37.65 1.50 -0.03
N SER A 480 -38.26 0.58 0.71
CA SER A 480 -37.62 -0.02 1.89
C SER A 480 -37.31 -1.50 1.68
N CYS A 481 -36.05 -1.86 1.94
CA CYS A 481 -35.59 -3.24 1.85
C CYS A 481 -35.98 -4.01 3.13
N ARG A 482 -36.60 -5.18 3.01
CA ARG A 482 -36.90 -6.06 4.15
C ARG A 482 -35.65 -6.73 4.69
N CYS A 483 -34.72 -7.11 3.81
CA CYS A 483 -33.43 -7.70 4.15
C CYS A 483 -33.55 -8.76 5.25
N TYR A 484 -34.52 -9.66 5.11
CA TYR A 484 -34.90 -10.61 6.15
C TYR A 484 -33.72 -11.54 6.52
N PRO A 485 -33.51 -11.82 7.82
CA PRO A 485 -34.22 -11.27 8.99
C PRO A 485 -33.56 -9.99 9.55
N THR A 486 -32.48 -9.51 8.93
CA THR A 486 -31.56 -8.54 9.53
C THR A 486 -32.14 -7.14 9.74
N MET A 487 -33.18 -6.77 8.99
CA MET A 487 -33.92 -5.52 9.19
C MET A 487 -35.37 -5.80 9.61
N GLU A 488 -36.13 -6.54 8.81
CA GLU A 488 -37.55 -6.83 9.10
C GLU A 488 -37.77 -7.56 10.43
N GLY A 489 -36.80 -8.34 10.92
CA GLY A 489 -36.89 -8.98 12.23
C GLY A 489 -36.83 -8.01 13.43
N ILE A 490 -36.53 -6.72 13.19
CA ILE A 490 -36.32 -5.70 14.23
C ILE A 490 -37.15 -4.43 13.96
N ILE A 491 -37.24 -4.01 12.69
CA ILE A 491 -37.95 -2.80 12.26
C ILE A 491 -39.27 -3.20 11.59
N ASP A 492 -40.38 -2.58 11.99
CA ASP A 492 -41.66 -2.65 11.29
C ASP A 492 -41.59 -1.87 9.96
N ILE A 493 -41.21 -2.58 8.90
CA ILE A 493 -41.01 -2.00 7.56
C ILE A 493 -42.34 -1.55 6.93
N ASP A 494 -43.40 -2.33 7.10
CA ASP A 494 -44.70 -2.01 6.50
C ASP A 494 -45.30 -0.76 7.18
N GLY A 495 -45.30 -0.71 8.52
CA GLY A 495 -45.73 0.48 9.26
C GLY A 495 -44.88 1.72 8.97
N LEU A 496 -43.58 1.55 8.74
CA LEU A 496 -42.68 2.62 8.30
C LEU A 496 -43.10 3.18 6.94
N LEU A 497 -43.40 2.32 5.96
CA LEU A 497 -43.79 2.74 4.60
C LEU A 497 -45.18 3.38 4.57
N GLU A 498 -46.13 2.89 5.34
CA GLU A 498 -47.46 3.49 5.48
C GLU A 498 -47.40 4.92 6.03
N LYS A 499 -46.55 5.16 7.03
CA LYS A 499 -46.32 6.49 7.59
C LYS A 499 -45.53 7.38 6.61
N SER A 500 -44.54 6.82 5.94
CA SER A 500 -43.73 7.55 4.95
C SER A 500 -44.56 8.02 3.74
N ALA A 501 -45.61 7.28 3.37
CA ALA A 501 -46.52 7.66 2.28
C ALA A 501 -47.28 8.98 2.53
N LYS A 502 -47.32 9.45 3.78
CA LYS A 502 -47.99 10.71 4.18
C LYS A 502 -47.04 11.90 4.18
N PHE A 503 -45.74 11.68 3.98
CA PHE A 503 -44.76 12.76 3.95
C PHE A 503 -44.93 13.61 2.66
N PRO A 504 -44.69 14.93 2.75
CA PRO A 504 -44.63 15.81 1.58
C PRO A 504 -43.84 15.21 0.41
N HIS A 505 -44.34 15.44 -0.80
CA HIS A 505 -43.75 14.99 -2.08
C HIS A 505 -43.66 13.47 -2.30
N VAL A 506 -43.96 12.63 -1.30
CA VAL A 506 -43.99 11.17 -1.47
C VAL A 506 -45.24 10.78 -2.25
N VAL A 507 -45.04 10.20 -3.43
CA VAL A 507 -46.14 9.77 -4.33
C VAL A 507 -46.25 8.25 -4.45
N HIS A 508 -45.22 7.53 -3.97
CA HIS A 508 -45.17 6.08 -4.00
C HIS A 508 -44.32 5.56 -2.85
N THR A 509 -44.79 4.52 -2.18
CA THR A 509 -43.98 3.75 -1.22
C THR A 509 -44.08 2.27 -1.56
N GLU A 510 -42.97 1.55 -1.44
CA GLU A 510 -42.93 0.15 -1.82
C GLU A 510 -41.93 -0.62 -0.95
N ASN A 511 -42.34 -1.81 -0.52
CA ASN A 511 -41.43 -2.75 0.11
C ASN A 511 -40.74 -3.59 -0.95
N ILE A 512 -39.46 -3.89 -0.71
CA ILE A 512 -38.67 -4.76 -1.57
C ILE A 512 -38.04 -5.82 -0.70
N GLU A 513 -38.15 -7.10 -1.08
CA GLU A 513 -37.59 -8.17 -0.27
C GLU A 513 -36.07 -8.03 -0.11
N TYR A 514 -35.36 -8.03 -1.23
CA TYR A 514 -33.93 -7.79 -1.29
C TYR A 514 -33.64 -6.73 -2.35
N GLY A 515 -33.47 -5.48 -1.91
CA GLY A 515 -33.24 -4.34 -2.81
C GLY A 515 -32.01 -4.46 -3.69
N CYS A 516 -30.98 -5.18 -3.25
CA CYS A 516 -29.75 -5.40 -4.02
C CYS A 516 -29.84 -6.55 -5.04
N PHE A 517 -30.92 -7.35 -5.02
CA PHE A 517 -31.09 -8.47 -5.94
C PHE A 517 -31.68 -7.99 -7.28
N PRO A 518 -31.44 -8.69 -8.40
CA PRO A 518 -31.92 -8.29 -9.72
C PRO A 518 -33.42 -7.97 -9.77
N GLU A 519 -34.25 -8.76 -9.08
CA GLU A 519 -35.70 -8.53 -8.98
C GLU A 519 -36.03 -7.20 -8.26
N GLY A 520 -35.32 -6.90 -7.16
CA GLY A 520 -35.49 -5.65 -6.41
C GLY A 520 -35.09 -4.43 -7.22
N LEU A 521 -33.94 -4.49 -7.90
CA LEU A 521 -33.46 -3.42 -8.79
C LEU A 521 -34.45 -3.18 -9.95
N GLN A 522 -34.99 -4.26 -10.53
CA GLN A 522 -35.96 -4.17 -11.61
C GLN A 522 -37.28 -3.53 -11.15
N LYS A 523 -37.79 -3.90 -9.97
CA LYS A 523 -38.98 -3.25 -9.37
C LYS A 523 -38.80 -1.76 -9.18
N ILE A 524 -37.65 -1.31 -8.66
CA ILE A 524 -37.35 0.13 -8.50
C ILE A 524 -37.44 0.84 -9.86
N LYS A 525 -36.80 0.30 -10.90
CA LYS A 525 -36.82 0.87 -12.26
C LYS A 525 -38.22 0.97 -12.84
N GLU A 526 -39.04 -0.07 -12.67
CA GLU A 526 -40.42 -0.09 -13.14
C GLU A 526 -41.28 0.94 -12.40
N SER A 527 -41.12 1.04 -11.08
CA SER A 527 -41.85 2.00 -10.25
C SER A 527 -41.47 3.45 -10.57
N ILE A 528 -40.20 3.75 -10.86
CA ILE A 528 -39.76 5.07 -11.34
C ILE A 528 -40.54 5.48 -12.59
N LYS A 529 -40.62 4.59 -13.59
CA LYS A 529 -41.31 4.87 -14.86
C LYS A 529 -42.82 4.93 -14.69
N LYS A 530 -43.41 3.98 -13.97
CA LYS A 530 -44.87 3.86 -13.77
C LYS A 530 -45.45 5.04 -13.00
N HIS A 531 -44.78 5.47 -11.94
CA HIS A 531 -45.26 6.54 -11.06
C HIS A 531 -44.71 7.92 -11.43
N LYS A 532 -43.90 8.02 -12.50
CA LYS A 532 -43.22 9.24 -12.96
C LYS A 532 -42.48 9.91 -11.80
N LEU A 533 -41.66 9.10 -11.12
CA LEU A 533 -40.82 9.59 -10.03
C LEU A 533 -39.69 10.42 -10.62
N ASN A 534 -39.32 11.50 -9.93
CA ASN A 534 -38.15 12.32 -10.28
C ASN A 534 -37.12 12.38 -9.14
N ARG A 535 -37.41 11.73 -8.01
CA ARG A 535 -36.51 11.53 -6.86
C ARG A 535 -36.75 10.16 -6.24
N VAL A 536 -35.70 9.54 -5.69
CA VAL A 536 -35.78 8.19 -5.13
C VAL A 536 -35.14 8.15 -3.74
N VAL A 537 -35.83 7.57 -2.76
CA VAL A 537 -35.26 7.26 -1.44
C VAL A 537 -35.18 5.74 -1.28
N VAL A 538 -33.99 5.21 -1.01
CA VAL A 538 -33.78 3.78 -0.73
C VAL A 538 -33.40 3.59 0.73
N ALA A 539 -34.32 3.05 1.52
CA ALA A 539 -34.16 2.78 2.93
C ALA A 539 -33.73 1.32 3.17
N ALA A 540 -32.42 1.11 3.32
CA ALA A 540 -31.80 -0.23 3.31
C ALA A 540 -30.52 -0.29 4.18
N CYS A 541 -29.41 -0.73 3.58
CA CYS A 541 -28.12 -0.95 4.22
C CYS A 541 -27.21 0.29 4.14
N SER A 542 -25.89 0.12 4.15
CA SER A 542 -24.95 1.25 4.16
C SER A 542 -24.74 1.84 2.77
N HIS A 543 -24.84 3.18 2.66
CA HIS A 543 -24.47 3.95 1.47
C HIS A 543 -23.06 3.62 0.98
N ARG A 544 -22.11 3.36 1.89
CA ARG A 544 -20.73 2.98 1.56
C ARG A 544 -20.63 1.77 0.63
N THR A 545 -21.62 0.88 0.68
CA THR A 545 -21.57 -0.42 -0.01
C THR A 545 -22.48 -0.51 -1.23
N HIS A 546 -23.63 0.16 -1.20
CA HIS A 546 -24.68 -0.03 -2.20
C HIS A 546 -25.19 1.27 -2.81
N GLU A 547 -24.69 2.44 -2.41
CA GLU A 547 -25.11 3.71 -3.03
C GLU A 547 -24.82 3.71 -4.53
N SER A 548 -23.63 3.28 -4.96
CA SER A 548 -23.26 3.12 -6.38
C SER A 548 -24.23 2.20 -7.13
N LEU A 549 -24.67 1.10 -6.51
CA LEU A 549 -25.63 0.15 -7.10
C LEU A 549 -26.95 0.84 -7.41
N PHE A 550 -27.49 1.55 -6.42
CA PHE A 550 -28.77 2.21 -6.57
C PHE A 550 -28.65 3.44 -7.48
N GLN A 551 -27.54 4.18 -7.44
CA GLN A 551 -27.26 5.28 -8.38
C GLN A 551 -27.27 4.79 -9.83
N LYS A 552 -26.63 3.64 -10.08
CA LYS A 552 -26.69 2.97 -11.38
C LYS A 552 -28.12 2.56 -11.74
N THR A 553 -28.86 2.00 -10.80
CA THR A 553 -30.26 1.57 -11.02
C THR A 553 -31.18 2.75 -11.38
N VAL A 554 -31.02 3.89 -10.70
CA VAL A 554 -31.76 5.14 -11.00
C VAL A 554 -31.34 5.70 -12.36
N ARG A 555 -30.05 5.61 -12.71
CA ARG A 555 -29.56 5.99 -14.03
C ARG A 555 -30.11 5.11 -15.15
N GLU A 556 -30.20 3.80 -14.96
CA GLU A 556 -30.86 2.85 -15.88
C GLU A 556 -32.36 3.14 -16.07
N ALA A 557 -33.02 3.75 -15.09
CA ALA A 557 -34.40 4.18 -15.20
C ALA A 557 -34.57 5.48 -15.98
N GLY A 558 -33.49 6.24 -16.23
CA GLY A 558 -33.48 7.50 -16.96
C GLY A 558 -33.41 8.76 -16.09
N LEU A 559 -33.12 8.65 -14.78
CA LEU A 559 -32.91 9.80 -13.90
C LEU A 559 -31.41 10.05 -13.65
N ASN A 560 -31.03 11.29 -13.35
CA ASN A 560 -29.66 11.60 -12.94
C ASN A 560 -29.29 10.87 -11.63
N SER A 561 -28.04 10.39 -11.52
CA SER A 561 -27.58 9.54 -10.39
C SER A 561 -27.66 10.25 -9.04
N TYR A 562 -27.58 11.58 -9.01
CA TYR A 562 -27.63 12.38 -7.79
C TYR A 562 -29.06 12.69 -7.32
N LEU A 563 -30.08 12.25 -8.05
CA LEU A 563 -31.50 12.42 -7.69
C LEU A 563 -32.01 11.32 -6.77
N MET A 564 -31.11 10.76 -5.96
CA MET A 564 -31.47 9.75 -4.98
C MET A 564 -30.84 9.99 -3.63
N GLU A 565 -31.51 9.47 -2.62
CA GLU A 565 -30.99 9.41 -1.27
C GLU A 565 -31.02 7.99 -0.71
N MET A 566 -29.96 7.60 -0.02
CA MET A 566 -29.88 6.30 0.64
C MET A 566 -29.97 6.46 2.16
N VAL A 567 -30.91 5.76 2.78
CA VAL A 567 -31.15 5.79 4.22
C VAL A 567 -30.69 4.47 4.85
N ASN A 568 -29.70 4.53 5.73
CA ASN A 568 -29.10 3.34 6.36
C ASN A 568 -29.91 2.88 7.58
N LEU A 569 -30.97 2.13 7.33
CA LEU A 569 -31.80 1.52 8.37
C LEU A 569 -31.11 0.32 9.03
N ARG A 570 -30.30 -0.45 8.29
CA ARG A 570 -29.66 -1.65 8.86
C ARG A 570 -28.62 -1.31 9.92
N GLY A 571 -27.61 -0.53 9.55
CA GLY A 571 -26.47 -0.22 10.42
C GLY A 571 -26.76 0.86 11.47
N PHE A 572 -27.67 1.80 11.19
CA PHE A 572 -27.98 2.89 12.12
C PHE A 572 -29.28 2.71 12.90
N ALA A 573 -30.10 1.70 12.58
CA ALA A 573 -31.29 1.37 13.37
C ALA A 573 -31.34 -0.12 13.75
N ALA A 574 -31.49 -1.06 12.81
CA ALA A 574 -31.78 -2.46 13.13
C ALA A 574 -30.67 -3.14 13.95
N TRP A 575 -29.45 -3.24 13.42
CA TRP A 575 -28.35 -4.01 14.03
C TRP A 575 -27.90 -3.52 15.40
N VAL A 576 -28.03 -2.22 15.65
CA VAL A 576 -27.59 -1.61 16.92
C VAL A 576 -28.70 -1.61 17.98
N HIS A 577 -29.95 -1.93 17.60
CA HIS A 577 -31.11 -1.92 18.50
C HIS A 577 -31.95 -3.22 18.46
N PRO A 578 -31.36 -4.44 18.45
CA PRO A 578 -32.11 -5.68 18.31
C PRO A 578 -33.08 -5.95 19.48
N HIS A 579 -32.82 -5.36 20.64
CA HIS A 579 -33.64 -5.52 21.84
C HIS A 579 -34.64 -4.37 22.06
N GLN A 580 -34.75 -3.43 21.12
CA GLN A 580 -35.63 -2.26 21.21
C GLN A 580 -36.38 -2.01 19.89
N PRO A 581 -37.15 -3.00 19.37
CA PRO A 581 -37.74 -2.95 18.04
C PRO A 581 -38.67 -1.75 17.80
N GLU A 582 -39.48 -1.35 18.79
CA GLU A 582 -40.35 -0.17 18.69
C GLU A 582 -39.54 1.13 18.53
N LEU A 583 -38.48 1.30 19.33
CA LEU A 583 -37.59 2.47 19.24
C LEU A 583 -36.74 2.43 17.98
N ALA A 584 -36.32 1.24 17.53
CA ALA A 584 -35.63 1.05 16.27
C ALA A 584 -36.51 1.45 15.08
N SER A 585 -37.80 1.07 15.10
CA SER A 585 -38.78 1.42 14.08
C SER A 585 -39.07 2.91 14.05
N ARG A 586 -39.24 3.53 15.23
CA ARG A 586 -39.36 5.00 15.34
C ARG A 586 -38.13 5.70 14.77
N LYS A 587 -36.93 5.27 15.17
CA LYS A 587 -35.67 5.83 14.66
C LYS A 587 -35.58 5.65 13.14
N GLY A 588 -35.98 4.50 12.63
CA GLY A 588 -36.02 4.22 11.19
C GLY A 588 -36.93 5.18 10.44
N LEU A 589 -38.14 5.43 10.95
CA LEU A 589 -39.06 6.40 10.36
C LEU A 589 -38.47 7.81 10.32
N GLU A 590 -37.78 8.23 11.39
CA GLU A 590 -37.10 9.53 11.44
C GLU A 590 -35.96 9.64 10.43
N LEU A 591 -35.17 8.57 10.27
CA LEU A 591 -34.12 8.53 9.26
C LEU A 591 -34.70 8.60 7.84
N VAL A 592 -35.83 7.93 7.57
CA VAL A 592 -36.51 8.02 6.28
C VAL A 592 -37.11 9.41 6.06
N ARG A 593 -37.67 10.02 7.11
CA ARG A 593 -38.15 11.40 7.08
C ARG A 593 -37.05 12.38 6.69
N MET A 594 -35.87 12.25 7.30
CA MET A 594 -34.67 13.04 6.93
C MET A 594 -34.30 12.82 5.46
N GLY A 595 -34.28 11.56 5.02
CA GLY A 595 -33.92 11.23 3.65
C GLY A 595 -34.91 11.76 2.62
N VAL A 596 -36.22 11.69 2.88
CA VAL A 596 -37.27 12.28 2.05
C VAL A 596 -37.12 13.79 1.97
N GLY A 597 -36.90 14.43 3.12
CA GLY A 597 -36.65 15.86 3.20
C GLY A 597 -35.47 16.29 2.32
N ARG A 598 -34.30 15.66 2.49
CA ARG A 598 -33.13 15.95 1.64
C ARG A 598 -33.38 15.62 0.17
N ALA A 599 -34.07 14.52 -0.13
CA ALA A 599 -34.39 14.11 -1.50
C ALA A 599 -35.23 15.14 -2.26
N ALA A 600 -36.10 15.89 -1.57
CA ALA A 600 -36.88 16.97 -2.17
C ALA A 600 -36.00 18.09 -2.75
N GLU A 601 -34.85 18.35 -2.12
CA GLU A 601 -33.89 19.41 -2.46
C GLU A 601 -32.75 18.95 -3.38
N LEU A 602 -32.72 17.67 -3.79
CA LEU A 602 -31.68 17.15 -4.67
C LEU A 602 -31.82 17.74 -6.08
N GLU A 603 -30.68 17.98 -6.72
CA GLU A 603 -30.58 18.53 -8.07
C GLU A 603 -29.70 17.62 -8.94
N PRO A 604 -29.90 17.59 -10.27
CA PRO A 604 -29.04 16.82 -11.15
C PRO A 604 -27.63 17.43 -11.15
N ILE A 605 -26.60 16.60 -11.01
CA ILE A 605 -25.20 17.02 -11.00
C ILE A 605 -24.47 16.36 -12.15
N TYR A 606 -23.58 17.12 -12.79
CA TYR A 606 -22.79 16.70 -13.94
C TYR A 606 -21.31 16.87 -13.66
N LYS A 607 -20.50 15.96 -14.22
CA LYS A 607 -19.05 16.08 -14.23
C LYS A 607 -18.60 16.69 -15.55
N SER A 608 -17.60 17.56 -15.46
CA SER A 608 -16.90 18.08 -16.63
C SER A 608 -15.84 17.09 -17.09
N SER A 609 -15.43 17.17 -18.36
CA SER A 609 -14.38 16.30 -18.89
C SER A 609 -13.31 17.02 -19.69
N ILE A 610 -12.04 16.64 -19.51
CA ILE A 610 -10.88 17.17 -20.22
C ILE A 610 -10.02 15.99 -20.70
N PRO A 611 -9.57 15.97 -21.96
CA PRO A 611 -8.59 15.00 -22.41
C PRO A 611 -7.21 15.32 -21.80
N PRO A 612 -6.48 14.33 -21.27
CA PRO A 612 -5.15 14.58 -20.72
C PRO A 612 -4.13 14.87 -21.83
N HIS A 613 -3.14 15.70 -21.53
CA HIS A 613 -1.92 15.77 -22.34
C HIS A 613 -1.19 14.42 -22.26
N ARG A 614 -1.09 13.74 -23.40
CA ARG A 614 -0.44 12.41 -23.54
C ARG A 614 1.09 12.52 -23.57
N ARG A 615 1.65 13.22 -22.61
CA ARG A 615 3.08 13.49 -22.45
C ARG A 615 3.44 13.49 -20.98
N SER A 616 4.63 13.03 -20.65
CA SER A 616 5.22 13.12 -19.31
C SER A 616 6.44 14.03 -19.27
N LEU A 617 6.68 14.62 -18.10
CA LEU A 617 7.93 15.31 -17.76
C LEU A 617 8.70 14.46 -16.74
N VAL A 618 9.93 14.07 -17.06
CA VAL A 618 10.83 13.35 -16.15
C VAL A 618 12.00 14.24 -15.77
N ILE A 619 12.21 14.43 -14.46
CA ILE A 619 13.21 15.34 -13.90
C ILE A 619 14.37 14.53 -13.31
N GLY A 620 15.49 14.50 -14.01
CA GLY A 620 16.74 13.81 -13.63
C GLY A 620 17.02 12.59 -14.52
N GLY A 621 18.18 12.59 -15.18
CA GLY A 621 18.65 11.59 -16.13
C GLY A 621 19.49 10.47 -15.53
N GLY A 622 19.31 10.13 -14.25
CA GLY A 622 19.93 8.97 -13.61
C GLY A 622 19.28 7.64 -14.04
N VAL A 623 19.75 6.51 -13.48
CA VAL A 623 19.14 5.18 -13.74
C VAL A 623 17.62 5.20 -13.57
N SER A 624 17.12 5.85 -12.51
CA SER A 624 15.69 5.92 -12.23
C SER A 624 14.90 6.73 -13.27
N GLY A 625 15.40 7.89 -13.67
CA GLY A 625 14.69 8.72 -14.64
C GLY A 625 14.74 8.13 -16.04
N MET A 626 15.87 7.53 -16.44
CA MET A 626 15.97 6.82 -17.72
C MET A 626 15.05 5.60 -17.75
N THR A 627 14.99 4.80 -16.70
CA THR A 627 14.05 3.66 -16.61
C THR A 627 12.60 4.12 -16.68
N ALA A 628 12.23 5.18 -15.95
CA ALA A 628 10.86 5.71 -15.99
C ALA A 628 10.49 6.26 -17.37
N ALA A 629 11.40 7.03 -18.00
CA ALA A 629 11.23 7.56 -19.33
C ALA A 629 11.05 6.46 -20.38
N LEU A 630 11.92 5.43 -20.37
CA LEU A 630 11.76 4.28 -21.26
C LEU A 630 10.46 3.53 -21.02
N SER A 631 10.07 3.31 -19.77
CA SER A 631 8.83 2.57 -19.47
C SER A 631 7.58 3.28 -20.00
N ILE A 632 7.53 4.63 -19.89
CA ILE A 632 6.42 5.43 -20.44
C ILE A 632 6.48 5.49 -21.97
N ALA A 633 7.67 5.70 -22.53
CA ALA A 633 7.86 5.82 -23.97
C ALA A 633 7.61 4.52 -24.72
N ASP A 634 8.09 3.39 -24.18
CA ASP A 634 7.82 2.03 -24.68
C ASP A 634 6.31 1.68 -24.53
N SER A 635 5.56 2.42 -23.70
CA SER A 635 4.09 2.30 -23.60
C SER A 635 3.34 3.18 -24.60
N GLY A 636 4.05 3.93 -25.47
CA GLY A 636 3.49 4.73 -26.55
C GLY A 636 3.18 6.19 -26.21
N TYR A 637 3.76 6.75 -25.14
CA TYR A 637 3.53 8.14 -24.72
C TYR A 637 4.79 9.00 -24.79
N ASP A 638 4.64 10.28 -25.16
CA ASP A 638 5.77 11.20 -25.25
C ASP A 638 6.40 11.50 -23.88
N VAL A 639 7.71 11.66 -23.85
CA VAL A 639 8.48 12.00 -22.64
C VAL A 639 9.42 13.15 -22.92
N VAL A 640 9.40 14.16 -22.06
CA VAL A 640 10.47 15.16 -21.95
C VAL A 640 11.33 14.77 -20.75
N LEU A 641 12.56 14.32 -21.00
CA LEU A 641 13.53 13.98 -19.97
C LEU A 641 14.53 15.12 -19.82
N ILE A 642 14.49 15.82 -18.69
CA ILE A 642 15.44 16.90 -18.39
C ILE A 642 16.55 16.39 -17.47
N GLU A 643 17.78 16.80 -17.74
CA GLU A 643 18.96 16.54 -16.92
C GLU A 643 19.72 17.83 -16.68
N ARG A 644 20.06 18.11 -15.42
CA ARG A 644 20.79 19.32 -15.03
C ARG A 644 22.26 19.28 -15.48
N GLY A 645 22.87 18.12 -15.42
CA GLY A 645 24.23 17.88 -15.87
C GLY A 645 24.34 17.81 -17.40
N GLU A 646 25.58 17.66 -17.86
CA GLU A 646 25.88 17.50 -19.28
C GLU A 646 25.60 16.08 -19.79
N TYR A 647 25.64 15.08 -18.91
CA TYR A 647 25.57 13.67 -19.28
C TYR A 647 24.48 12.95 -18.47
N LEU A 648 23.78 12.04 -19.14
CA LEU A 648 22.88 11.07 -18.49
C LEU A 648 23.69 10.02 -17.71
N GLY A 649 23.07 9.41 -16.71
CA GLY A 649 23.61 8.29 -15.93
C GLY A 649 23.66 8.52 -14.42
N GLY A 650 23.77 9.79 -13.98
CA GLY A 650 23.83 10.14 -12.57
C GLY A 650 24.90 9.33 -11.81
N ASN A 651 24.57 8.82 -10.62
CA ASN A 651 25.51 8.04 -9.81
C ASN A 651 25.95 6.72 -10.43
N LEU A 652 25.20 6.16 -11.40
CA LEU A 652 25.57 4.89 -12.04
C LEU A 652 26.90 4.99 -12.78
N GLN A 653 27.30 6.19 -13.23
CA GLN A 653 28.61 6.45 -13.83
C GLN A 653 29.79 6.18 -12.89
N LYS A 654 29.54 6.14 -11.57
CA LYS A 654 30.58 6.00 -10.54
C LYS A 654 30.66 4.58 -9.96
N VAL A 655 29.78 3.67 -10.39
CA VAL A 655 29.71 2.29 -9.89
C VAL A 655 30.33 1.36 -10.91
N HIS A 656 31.36 0.62 -10.50
CA HIS A 656 32.18 -0.20 -11.40
C HIS A 656 31.78 -1.66 -11.42
N TYR A 657 31.34 -2.19 -10.27
CA TYR A 657 30.91 -3.58 -10.10
C TYR A 657 29.86 -3.72 -8.99
N LEU A 658 29.09 -4.80 -9.04
CA LEU A 658 28.12 -5.19 -8.02
C LEU A 658 28.60 -6.44 -7.26
N VAL A 659 28.07 -6.69 -6.06
CA VAL A 659 28.51 -7.84 -5.24
C VAL A 659 28.02 -9.16 -5.83
N GLU A 660 26.91 -9.12 -6.56
CA GLU A 660 26.29 -10.23 -7.24
C GLU A 660 27.00 -10.62 -8.55
N GLY A 661 27.88 -9.75 -9.08
CA GLY A 661 28.66 -9.99 -10.31
C GLY A 661 28.15 -9.29 -11.56
N ASP A 662 26.95 -8.69 -11.51
CA ASP A 662 26.36 -7.92 -12.61
C ASP A 662 27.19 -6.68 -13.00
N ASN A 663 27.13 -6.30 -14.29
CA ASN A 663 27.92 -5.20 -14.83
C ASN A 663 27.11 -3.89 -14.94
N PRO A 664 27.29 -2.92 -14.01
CA PRO A 664 26.55 -1.65 -14.02
C PRO A 664 26.89 -0.77 -15.24
N ASN A 665 28.11 -0.85 -15.77
CA ASN A 665 28.53 -0.10 -16.95
C ASN A 665 27.87 -0.61 -18.25
N LYS A 666 27.46 -1.89 -18.28
CA LYS A 666 26.63 -2.42 -19.37
C LYS A 666 25.24 -1.80 -19.30
N LEU A 667 24.59 -1.86 -18.13
CA LEU A 667 23.28 -1.23 -17.91
C LEU A 667 23.28 0.25 -18.31
N LEU A 668 24.27 1.02 -17.86
CA LEU A 668 24.38 2.45 -18.17
C LEU A 668 24.40 2.70 -19.68
N ARG A 669 25.27 1.99 -20.42
CA ARG A 669 25.40 2.15 -21.87
C ARG A 669 24.10 1.76 -22.58
N ASP A 670 23.49 0.66 -22.17
CA ASP A 670 22.24 0.19 -22.77
C ASP A 670 21.10 1.20 -22.56
N LEU A 671 20.96 1.75 -21.35
CA LEU A 671 19.95 2.78 -21.05
C LEU A 671 20.18 4.07 -21.85
N VAL A 672 21.40 4.60 -21.86
CA VAL A 672 21.72 5.85 -22.58
C VAL A 672 21.48 5.68 -24.08
N ASN A 673 21.92 4.57 -24.67
CA ASN A 673 21.71 4.30 -26.09
C ASN A 673 20.22 4.21 -26.44
N ARG A 674 19.43 3.50 -25.62
CA ARG A 674 17.98 3.41 -25.83
C ARG A 674 17.30 4.77 -25.70
N ILE A 675 17.63 5.55 -24.67
CA ILE A 675 17.06 6.89 -24.44
C ILE A 675 17.31 7.82 -25.63
N ILE A 676 18.55 7.91 -26.10
CA ILE A 676 18.93 8.82 -27.20
C ILE A 676 18.28 8.39 -28.52
N ALA A 677 18.09 7.09 -28.74
CA ALA A 677 17.53 6.55 -29.97
C ALA A 677 15.99 6.48 -29.98
N HIS A 678 15.31 6.71 -28.85
CA HIS A 678 13.88 6.50 -28.74
C HIS A 678 13.07 7.67 -29.34
N GLU A 679 12.12 7.38 -30.24
CA GLU A 679 11.36 8.39 -30.98
C GLU A 679 10.43 9.25 -30.09
N HIS A 680 9.86 8.65 -29.05
CA HIS A 680 9.00 9.35 -28.08
C HIS A 680 9.75 10.09 -26.95
N ILE A 681 11.09 10.06 -26.90
CA ILE A 681 11.84 10.70 -25.82
C ILE A 681 12.61 11.91 -26.34
N THR A 682 12.24 13.09 -25.82
CA THR A 682 13.02 14.32 -26.00
C THR A 682 13.94 14.51 -24.80
N VAL A 683 15.25 14.41 -25.02
CA VAL A 683 16.26 14.62 -23.98
C VAL A 683 16.76 16.05 -23.99
N MET A 684 16.76 16.69 -22.81
CA MET A 684 17.29 18.04 -22.61
C MET A 684 18.30 18.05 -21.46
N THR A 685 19.58 17.96 -21.80
CA THR A 685 20.69 18.12 -20.84
C THR A 685 20.94 19.58 -20.51
N ARG A 686 21.69 19.87 -19.44
CA ARG A 686 21.97 21.24 -18.97
C ARG A 686 20.70 22.10 -18.87
N THR A 687 19.61 21.48 -18.40
CA THR A 687 18.27 22.07 -18.36
C THR A 687 17.65 21.85 -16.99
N GLU A 688 17.02 22.88 -16.44
CA GLU A 688 16.34 22.86 -15.15
C GLU A 688 14.90 23.36 -15.29
N ILE A 689 14.01 22.94 -14.41
CA ILE A 689 12.65 23.48 -14.30
C ILE A 689 12.66 24.74 -13.43
N ILE A 690 11.92 25.77 -13.83
CA ILE A 690 11.80 27.04 -13.07
C ILE A 690 10.35 27.39 -12.70
N GLU A 691 9.37 26.79 -13.38
CA GLU A 691 7.93 26.96 -13.08
C GLU A 691 7.19 25.64 -13.34
N HIS A 692 6.20 25.32 -12.51
CA HIS A 692 5.31 24.15 -12.65
C HIS A 692 3.95 24.47 -12.04
N ASP A 693 2.90 24.47 -12.86
CA ASP A 693 1.53 24.76 -12.45
C ASP A 693 0.54 23.91 -13.24
N GLY A 694 -0.74 23.94 -12.85
CA GLY A 694 -1.80 23.14 -13.45
C GLY A 694 -2.24 21.99 -12.55
N HIS A 695 -2.84 20.96 -13.13
CA HIS A 695 -3.41 19.81 -12.42
C HIS A 695 -3.19 18.51 -13.18
N VAL A 696 -3.50 17.38 -12.56
CA VAL A 696 -3.37 16.05 -13.18
C VAL A 696 -3.98 15.99 -14.57
N GLY A 697 -3.20 15.56 -15.56
CA GLY A 697 -3.59 15.52 -16.96
C GLY A 697 -3.41 16.83 -17.73
N ALA A 698 -3.21 17.97 -17.06
CA ALA A 698 -3.11 19.29 -17.67
C ALA A 698 -2.09 20.19 -16.93
N TYR A 699 -0.85 19.72 -16.79
CA TYR A 699 0.26 20.50 -16.25
C TYR A 699 0.93 21.36 -17.31
N HIS A 700 1.51 22.46 -16.85
CA HIS A 700 2.37 23.37 -17.59
C HIS A 700 3.69 23.56 -16.84
N ALA A 701 4.81 23.61 -17.56
CA ALA A 701 6.11 23.89 -16.98
C ALA A 701 6.96 24.77 -17.89
N ILE A 702 7.80 25.61 -17.25
CA ILE A 702 8.83 26.40 -17.92
C ILE A 702 10.20 25.82 -17.58
N LEU A 703 10.94 25.48 -18.63
CA LEU A 703 12.28 24.93 -18.57
C LEU A 703 13.30 26.02 -18.90
N LYS A 704 14.39 26.09 -18.15
CA LYS A 704 15.51 27.00 -18.38
C LYS A 704 16.73 26.20 -18.84
N HIS A 705 17.27 26.58 -19.99
CA HIS A 705 18.49 26.01 -20.54
C HIS A 705 19.73 26.76 -20.02
N HIS A 706 20.89 26.12 -20.09
CA HIS A 706 22.16 26.72 -19.64
C HIS A 706 22.54 28.01 -20.40
N ASP A 707 22.09 28.21 -21.64
CA ASP A 707 22.29 29.46 -22.38
C ASP A 707 21.35 30.59 -21.95
N GLY A 708 20.44 30.32 -20.99
CA GLY A 708 19.46 31.26 -20.47
C GLY A 708 18.15 31.29 -21.25
N SER A 709 18.05 30.58 -22.38
CA SER A 709 16.78 30.43 -23.11
C SER A 709 15.77 29.62 -22.30
N GLN A 710 14.49 29.83 -22.58
CA GLN A 710 13.38 29.15 -21.92
C GLN A 710 12.51 28.42 -22.92
N THR A 711 12.03 27.23 -22.53
CA THR A 711 11.06 26.45 -23.29
C THR A 711 9.87 26.13 -22.40
N GLU A 712 8.68 26.43 -22.92
CA GLU A 712 7.41 26.06 -22.29
C GLU A 712 6.97 24.67 -22.75
N ILE A 713 6.46 23.86 -21.83
CA ILE A 713 5.90 22.54 -22.13
C ILE A 713 4.57 22.34 -21.41
N SER A 714 3.67 21.59 -22.05
CA SER A 714 2.46 21.05 -21.42
C SER A 714 2.55 19.53 -21.37
N HIS A 715 2.14 18.94 -20.25
CA HIS A 715 2.24 17.51 -20.00
C HIS A 715 1.15 17.04 -19.03
N GLY A 716 0.88 15.73 -18.99
CA GLY A 716 -0.16 15.17 -18.13
C GLY A 716 0.34 14.74 -16.75
N VAL A 717 1.61 14.36 -16.65
CA VAL A 717 2.22 13.80 -15.42
C VAL A 717 3.69 14.18 -15.27
N THR A 718 4.14 14.36 -14.03
CA THR A 718 5.53 14.69 -13.68
C THR A 718 6.17 13.56 -12.87
N ILE A 719 7.39 13.15 -13.20
CA ILE A 719 8.19 12.19 -12.43
C ILE A 719 9.46 12.85 -11.91
N VAL A 720 9.65 12.80 -10.59
CA VAL A 720 10.84 13.32 -9.90
C VAL A 720 11.84 12.17 -9.68
N ALA A 721 12.99 12.27 -10.32
CA ALA A 721 14.05 11.26 -10.32
C ALA A 721 15.45 11.87 -10.11
N THR A 722 15.54 12.94 -9.33
CA THR A 722 16.76 13.76 -9.14
C THR A 722 17.89 13.08 -8.36
N GLY A 723 17.69 11.86 -7.87
CA GLY A 723 18.69 11.05 -7.18
C GLY A 723 19.09 11.60 -5.80
N GLY A 724 20.31 11.25 -5.39
CA GLY A 724 20.96 11.76 -4.19
C GLY A 724 22.48 11.77 -4.38
N GLN A 725 23.23 12.15 -3.36
CA GLN A 725 24.68 12.31 -3.45
C GLN A 725 25.39 11.75 -2.23
N GLU A 726 26.59 11.20 -2.43
CA GLU A 726 27.49 10.81 -1.34
C GLU A 726 27.87 12.05 -0.53
N SER A 727 27.71 12.00 0.79
CA SER A 727 28.10 13.11 1.65
C SER A 727 29.61 13.23 1.73
N ARG A 728 30.10 14.47 1.63
CA ARG A 728 31.51 14.82 1.86
C ARG A 728 31.62 15.43 3.24
N VAL A 729 32.20 14.67 4.16
CA VAL A 729 32.29 15.02 5.59
C VAL A 729 33.64 15.62 5.93
N ASN A 730 33.68 16.66 6.77
CA ASN A 730 34.91 17.10 7.44
C ASN A 730 35.13 16.28 8.72
N HIS A 731 35.23 14.96 8.56
CA HIS A 731 35.34 14.00 9.66
C HIS A 731 36.29 12.87 9.28
N TYR A 732 36.97 12.30 10.28
CA TYR A 732 37.92 11.20 10.10
C TYR A 732 38.99 11.44 9.01
N LEU A 733 39.52 12.67 8.97
CA LEU A 733 40.59 13.11 8.06
C LEU A 733 40.24 13.05 6.57
N LEU A 734 38.96 12.90 6.20
CA LEU A 734 38.53 12.91 4.81
C LEU A 734 38.83 14.27 4.17
N GLY A 735 39.53 14.27 3.03
CA GLY A 735 39.99 15.49 2.37
C GLY A 735 41.23 16.15 3.00
N GLU A 736 41.63 15.73 4.21
CA GLU A 736 42.84 16.22 4.90
C GLU A 736 44.03 15.27 4.73
N HIS A 737 43.77 13.96 4.63
CA HIS A 737 44.79 12.92 4.51
C HIS A 737 44.57 12.06 3.24
N PRO A 738 45.59 11.82 2.40
CA PRO A 738 45.43 11.11 1.13
C PRO A 738 45.03 9.63 1.28
N ALA A 739 45.29 9.04 2.44
CA ALA A 739 44.88 7.67 2.78
C ALA A 739 43.48 7.57 3.42
N SER A 740 42.74 8.67 3.57
CA SER A 740 41.35 8.68 4.01
C SER A 740 40.44 8.88 2.80
N LEU A 741 39.65 7.86 2.47
CA LEU A 741 38.87 7.78 1.23
C LEU A 741 37.40 7.47 1.52
N THR A 742 36.50 7.78 0.59
CA THR A 742 35.14 7.24 0.60
C THR A 742 35.07 5.83 -0.01
N GLN A 743 33.95 5.14 0.17
CA GLN A 743 33.72 3.84 -0.48
C GLN A 743 33.75 3.93 -2.01
N LEU A 744 33.24 5.02 -2.61
CA LEU A 744 33.31 5.22 -4.05
C LEU A 744 34.74 5.46 -4.54
N GLU A 745 35.56 6.17 -3.76
CA GLU A 745 36.98 6.38 -4.10
C GLU A 745 37.81 5.11 -3.98
N LEU A 746 37.55 4.28 -2.95
CA LEU A 746 38.15 2.96 -2.87
C LEU A 746 37.71 2.09 -4.07
N GLU A 747 36.43 2.12 -4.43
CA GLU A 747 35.92 1.36 -5.56
C GLU A 747 36.61 1.74 -6.87
N ASP A 748 36.85 3.03 -7.10
CA ASP A 748 37.59 3.53 -8.25
C ASP A 748 39.05 3.04 -8.26
N LYS A 749 39.73 3.07 -7.10
CA LYS A 749 41.08 2.47 -6.97
C LYS A 749 41.08 0.96 -7.24
N LEU A 750 40.09 0.22 -6.72
CA LEU A 750 39.95 -1.22 -6.96
C LEU A 750 39.66 -1.57 -8.42
N ALA A 751 39.12 -0.61 -9.19
CA ALA A 751 38.83 -0.78 -10.61
C ALA A 751 40.02 -0.40 -11.52
N HIS A 752 40.72 0.69 -11.20
CA HIS A 752 41.69 1.31 -12.11
C HIS A 752 43.15 1.31 -11.62
N HIS A 753 43.39 1.10 -10.32
CA HIS A 753 44.70 1.23 -9.66
C HIS A 753 45.03 0.02 -8.79
N ILE A 754 44.92 -1.18 -9.39
CA ILE A 754 45.07 -2.47 -8.68
C ILE A 754 46.47 -2.61 -8.05
N GLU A 755 47.49 -2.03 -8.67
CA GLU A 755 48.87 -1.99 -8.18
C GLU A 755 49.02 -1.29 -6.82
N GLU A 756 48.16 -0.32 -6.50
CA GLU A 756 48.17 0.35 -5.20
C GLU A 756 47.57 -0.52 -4.08
N ILE A 757 46.86 -1.59 -4.43
CA ILE A 757 46.14 -2.46 -3.51
C ILE A 757 46.98 -3.67 -3.08
N THR A 758 47.88 -4.14 -3.94
CA THR A 758 48.67 -5.36 -3.72
C THR A 758 49.66 -5.26 -2.56
N ASP A 759 50.09 -4.04 -2.21
CA ASP A 759 51.06 -3.79 -1.15
C ASP A 759 50.42 -3.39 0.19
N LEU A 760 49.09 -3.23 0.23
CA LEU A 760 48.37 -2.88 1.46
C LEU A 760 48.46 -4.01 2.49
N LYS A 761 48.85 -3.68 3.71
CA LYS A 761 48.90 -4.59 4.86
C LYS A 761 47.60 -4.54 5.65
N GLN A 762 47.07 -3.34 5.90
CA GLN A 762 45.86 -3.16 6.70
C GLN A 762 44.93 -2.09 6.11
N VAL A 763 43.66 -2.43 5.96
CA VAL A 763 42.58 -1.50 5.60
C VAL A 763 41.52 -1.50 6.70
N VAL A 764 41.13 -0.30 7.13
CA VAL A 764 40.07 -0.10 8.11
C VAL A 764 38.92 0.63 7.44
N MET A 765 37.72 0.08 7.55
CA MET A 765 36.49 0.67 7.00
C MET A 765 35.58 1.11 8.15
N ILE A 766 35.10 2.36 8.17
CA ILE A 766 34.18 2.87 9.20
C ILE A 766 32.78 3.02 8.60
N GLN A 767 31.79 2.35 9.21
CA GLN A 767 30.38 2.44 8.83
C GLN A 767 29.71 3.70 9.40
N CYS A 768 28.53 4.02 8.86
CA CYS A 768 27.62 5.03 9.40
C CYS A 768 28.29 6.41 9.62
N VAL A 769 29.16 6.83 8.70
CA VAL A 769 29.86 8.11 8.80
C VAL A 769 28.93 9.21 8.31
N LYS A 770 28.60 10.15 9.21
CA LYS A 770 27.75 11.32 8.91
C LYS A 770 28.52 12.64 9.10
N PRO A 771 28.18 13.72 8.40
CA PRO A 771 28.66 15.07 8.68
C PRO A 771 28.27 15.50 10.10
N LYS A 772 29.09 16.35 10.72
CA LYS A 772 28.84 16.85 12.09
C LYS A 772 27.64 17.77 12.16
N GLU A 773 27.39 18.51 11.08
CA GLU A 773 26.28 19.47 10.94
C GLU A 773 24.97 18.80 10.49
N GLU A 774 24.99 17.51 10.10
CA GLU A 774 23.80 16.81 9.63
C GLU A 774 22.89 16.47 10.83
N THR A 775 21.69 17.05 10.83
CA THR A 775 20.68 16.91 11.88
C THR A 775 19.72 15.74 11.65
N TYR A 776 19.73 15.16 10.45
CA TYR A 776 18.84 14.08 10.05
C TYR A 776 19.39 12.72 10.51
N GLU A 777 18.52 11.88 11.07
CA GLU A 777 18.87 10.55 11.57
C GLU A 777 18.15 9.48 10.74
N TYR A 778 18.88 8.86 9.82
CA TYR A 778 18.39 7.79 8.94
C TYR A 778 19.51 6.82 8.52
N CYS A 779 19.10 5.62 8.10
CA CYS A 779 20.00 4.64 7.49
C CYS A 779 20.16 4.93 5.99
N SER A 780 21.39 5.04 5.50
CA SER A 780 21.65 5.20 4.05
C SER A 780 21.51 3.91 3.23
N ARG A 781 21.14 2.79 3.86
CA ARG A 781 20.78 1.47 3.27
C ARG A 781 21.86 0.74 2.45
N ILE A 782 22.60 1.45 1.61
CA ILE A 782 23.55 0.94 0.62
C ILE A 782 24.94 0.72 1.23
N CYS A 783 25.33 1.53 2.21
CA CYS A 783 26.68 1.60 2.75
C CYS A 783 27.22 0.25 3.26
N CYS A 784 26.41 -0.56 3.95
CA CYS A 784 26.82 -1.89 4.43
C CYS A 784 27.21 -2.84 3.28
N ILE A 785 26.45 -2.83 2.19
CA ILE A 785 26.72 -3.68 1.05
C ILE A 785 27.91 -3.17 0.24
N SER A 786 28.04 -1.85 0.06
CA SER A 786 29.24 -1.29 -0.59
C SER A 786 30.53 -1.67 0.15
N THR A 787 30.52 -1.61 1.49
CA THR A 787 31.64 -2.06 2.33
C THR A 787 31.96 -3.53 2.12
N ILE A 788 30.96 -4.40 2.19
CA ILE A 788 31.15 -5.85 2.03
C ILE A 788 31.65 -6.18 0.63
N LYS A 789 31.04 -5.57 -0.40
CA LYS A 789 31.46 -5.68 -1.80
C LYS A 789 32.93 -5.33 -1.98
N ASN A 790 33.33 -4.15 -1.51
CA ASN A 790 34.70 -3.67 -1.66
C ASN A 790 35.69 -4.49 -0.82
N ALA A 791 35.30 -4.95 0.37
CA ALA A 791 36.10 -5.84 1.20
C ALA A 791 36.34 -7.20 0.53
N ILE A 792 35.32 -7.83 -0.06
CA ILE A 792 35.44 -9.08 -0.81
C ILE A 792 36.37 -8.89 -2.02
N ARG A 793 36.19 -7.79 -2.77
CA ARG A 793 37.04 -7.47 -3.92
C ARG A 793 38.50 -7.27 -3.51
N LEU A 794 38.73 -6.53 -2.42
CA LEU A 794 40.06 -6.31 -1.86
C LEU A 794 40.71 -7.64 -1.46
N LYS A 795 40.01 -8.51 -0.72
CA LYS A 795 40.52 -9.83 -0.33
C LYS A 795 40.74 -10.77 -1.52
N THR A 796 40.06 -10.54 -2.63
CA THR A 796 40.29 -11.28 -3.89
C THR A 796 41.59 -10.83 -4.56
N ILE A 797 41.87 -9.53 -4.59
CA ILE A 797 43.10 -8.95 -5.17
C ILE A 797 44.31 -9.20 -4.27
N ASN A 798 44.16 -8.93 -2.97
CA ASN A 798 45.20 -9.07 -1.96
C ASN A 798 44.66 -9.90 -0.76
N PRO A 799 44.74 -11.23 -0.84
CA PRO A 799 44.29 -12.12 0.24
C PRO A 799 45.02 -11.93 1.57
N LYS A 800 46.23 -11.35 1.56
CA LYS A 800 47.06 -11.15 2.76
C LYS A 800 46.70 -9.86 3.50
N CYS A 801 46.04 -8.90 2.86
CA CYS A 801 45.60 -7.67 3.50
C CYS A 801 44.62 -7.97 4.65
N GLN A 802 44.85 -7.37 5.81
CA GLN A 802 43.92 -7.41 6.92
C GLN A 802 42.85 -6.32 6.71
N VAL A 803 41.60 -6.73 6.54
CA VAL A 803 40.46 -5.82 6.42
C VAL A 803 39.66 -5.86 7.70
N THR A 804 39.49 -4.70 8.33
CA THR A 804 38.68 -4.54 9.55
C THR A 804 37.55 -3.55 9.29
N VAL A 805 36.31 -3.99 9.46
CA VAL A 805 35.10 -3.19 9.34
C VAL A 805 34.61 -2.81 10.73
N LEU A 806 34.57 -1.52 10.99
CA LEU A 806 34.11 -0.89 12.21
C LEU A 806 32.64 -0.51 12.04
N TYR A 807 31.73 -1.11 12.79
CA TYR A 807 30.28 -1.01 12.53
C TYR A 807 29.43 -0.82 13.79
N LYS A 808 28.21 -0.30 13.63
CA LYS A 808 27.18 -0.31 14.68
C LYS A 808 26.30 -1.55 14.59
N ASP A 809 25.71 -1.71 13.41
CA ASP A 809 24.87 -2.84 13.00
C ASP A 809 25.14 -3.17 11.52
N ILE A 810 25.10 -4.45 11.14
CA ILE A 810 25.27 -4.89 9.75
C ILE A 810 23.91 -5.10 9.09
N ILE A 811 23.60 -4.23 8.14
CA ILE A 811 22.32 -4.20 7.42
C ILE A 811 22.48 -4.88 6.05
N THR A 812 22.50 -6.21 6.05
CA THR A 812 22.53 -7.09 4.87
C THR A 812 21.23 -7.88 4.75
N TYR A 813 20.11 -7.19 4.50
CA TYR A 813 18.78 -7.80 4.45
C TYR A 813 18.54 -8.61 3.16
N GLY A 814 17.48 -9.43 3.16
CA GLY A 814 17.19 -10.37 2.09
C GLY A 814 18.33 -11.36 1.86
N PHE A 815 18.57 -11.68 0.58
CA PHE A 815 19.62 -12.62 0.16
C PHE A 815 21.04 -12.07 0.30
N ARG A 816 21.21 -10.79 0.64
CA ARG A 816 22.54 -10.17 0.79
C ARG A 816 23.30 -10.65 2.02
N GLU A 817 22.61 -11.31 2.97
CA GLU A 817 23.22 -11.92 4.14
C GLU A 817 24.32 -12.93 3.77
N GLN A 818 24.18 -13.60 2.62
CA GLN A 818 25.17 -14.56 2.13
C GLN A 818 26.54 -13.89 1.91
N TYR A 819 26.57 -12.65 1.41
CA TYR A 819 27.81 -11.92 1.16
C TYR A 819 28.47 -11.43 2.45
N TYR A 820 27.68 -11.17 3.49
CA TYR A 820 28.23 -10.92 4.82
C TYR A 820 28.93 -12.17 5.36
N THR A 821 28.34 -13.35 5.15
CA THR A 821 28.96 -14.64 5.49
C THR A 821 30.25 -14.86 4.69
N GLU A 822 30.20 -14.66 3.37
CA GLU A 822 31.37 -14.81 2.49
C GLU A 822 32.54 -13.88 2.90
N ALA A 823 32.26 -12.62 3.23
CA ALA A 823 33.29 -11.69 3.69
C ALA A 823 33.99 -12.21 4.96
N ARG A 824 33.24 -12.78 5.90
CA ARG A 824 33.80 -13.37 7.13
C ARG A 824 34.64 -14.62 6.84
N GLU A 825 34.19 -15.48 5.94
CA GLU A 825 34.93 -16.67 5.49
C GLU A 825 36.26 -16.30 4.82
N ARG A 826 36.29 -15.17 4.09
CA ARG A 826 37.51 -14.60 3.51
C ARG A 826 38.43 -13.93 4.54
N GLY A 827 38.04 -13.88 5.81
CA GLY A 827 38.84 -13.33 6.90
C GLY A 827 38.71 -11.82 7.09
N VAL A 828 37.62 -11.20 6.64
CA VAL A 828 37.27 -9.82 7.02
C VAL A 828 36.83 -9.80 8.49
N ILE A 829 37.42 -8.91 9.28
CA ILE A 829 37.12 -8.76 10.70
C ILE A 829 36.04 -7.70 10.87
N PHE A 830 35.01 -7.98 11.67
CA PHE A 830 33.96 -7.04 12.00
C PHE A 830 34.05 -6.71 13.48
N ALA A 831 34.27 -5.44 13.82
CA ALA A 831 34.37 -4.95 15.19
C ALA A 831 33.30 -3.89 15.45
N ARG A 832 32.53 -4.09 16.53
CA ARG A 832 31.35 -3.27 16.80
C ARG A 832 31.68 -2.09 17.72
N TYR A 833 31.08 -0.93 17.45
CA TYR A 833 31.08 0.25 18.30
C TYR A 833 29.66 0.76 18.57
N ASP A 834 29.54 1.69 19.52
CA ASP A 834 28.28 2.36 19.87
C ASP A 834 28.39 3.89 19.74
N ASP A 835 27.26 4.58 19.85
CA ASP A 835 27.20 6.04 19.73
C ASP A 835 27.87 6.82 20.88
N ASN A 836 28.01 6.20 22.06
CA ASN A 836 28.68 6.80 23.21
C ASN A 836 30.22 6.68 23.09
N HIS A 837 30.71 5.72 22.33
CA HIS A 837 32.12 5.38 22.15
C HIS A 837 32.48 5.28 20.65
N PRO A 838 32.29 6.35 19.85
CA PRO A 838 32.63 6.31 18.43
C PRO A 838 34.14 6.14 18.22
N PRO A 839 34.58 5.49 17.12
CA PRO A 839 35.99 5.40 16.78
C PRO A 839 36.62 6.79 16.70
N LYS A 840 37.87 6.88 17.19
CA LYS A 840 38.71 8.07 17.15
C LYS A 840 39.79 7.87 16.09
N VAL A 841 39.98 8.87 15.23
CA VAL A 841 40.96 8.82 14.15
C VAL A 841 41.90 10.01 14.31
N ASN A 842 43.21 9.73 14.32
CA ASN A 842 44.26 10.74 14.34
C ASN A 842 45.34 10.39 13.30
N SER A 843 46.15 11.38 12.92
CA SER A 843 47.37 11.15 12.12
C SER A 843 48.59 11.47 12.98
N ASN A 844 49.59 10.59 12.96
CA ASN A 844 50.88 10.80 13.61
C ASN A 844 52.01 10.50 12.63
N ASN A 845 52.86 11.48 12.32
CA ASN A 845 53.93 11.38 11.32
C ASN A 845 53.47 10.83 9.95
N GLY A 846 52.25 11.14 9.52
CA GLY A 846 51.67 10.66 8.26
C GLY A 846 51.07 9.25 8.31
N GLN A 847 51.11 8.57 9.46
CA GLN A 847 50.42 7.30 9.67
C GLN A 847 49.06 7.53 10.35
N ILE A 848 48.00 6.93 9.82
CA ILE A 848 46.67 6.97 10.44
C ILE A 848 46.64 6.01 11.64
N ILE A 849 46.07 6.47 12.75
CA ILE A 849 45.80 5.66 13.95
C ILE A 849 44.31 5.71 14.22
N VAL A 850 43.68 4.55 14.30
CA VAL A 850 42.25 4.39 14.65
C VAL A 850 42.15 3.69 15.99
N THR A 851 41.44 4.31 16.93
CA THR A 851 41.22 3.77 18.28
C THR A 851 39.74 3.57 18.53
N MET A 852 39.36 2.41 19.05
CA MET A 852 37.97 2.05 19.33
C MET A 852 37.87 1.15 20.56
N LYS A 853 36.80 1.28 21.33
CA LYS A 853 36.43 0.29 22.34
C LYS A 853 35.53 -0.78 21.72
N GLU A 854 35.99 -2.03 21.70
CA GLU A 854 35.18 -3.20 21.30
C GLU A 854 34.28 -3.60 22.48
N GLN A 855 32.99 -3.70 22.20
CA GLN A 855 31.93 -3.75 23.21
C GLN A 855 31.82 -5.10 23.91
N MET A 856 32.03 -6.21 23.21
CA MET A 856 31.86 -7.55 23.76
C MET A 856 33.05 -7.98 24.62
N LEU A 857 34.25 -7.59 24.23
CA LEU A 857 35.49 -7.91 24.93
C LEU A 857 35.88 -6.88 25.99
N ASP A 858 35.19 -5.73 26.03
CA ASP A 858 35.53 -4.57 26.86
C ASP A 858 37.02 -4.15 26.72
N ARG A 859 37.49 -4.11 25.47
CA ARG A 859 38.91 -3.86 25.14
C ARG A 859 39.08 -2.73 24.14
N GLU A 860 40.16 -1.97 24.31
CA GLU A 860 40.57 -0.97 23.33
C GLU A 860 41.34 -1.65 22.19
N LEU A 861 40.90 -1.40 20.95
CA LEU A 861 41.56 -1.76 19.71
C LEU A 861 42.28 -0.54 19.17
N ILE A 862 43.58 -0.69 18.88
CA ILE A 862 44.41 0.31 18.22
C ILE A 862 44.83 -0.27 16.87
N LEU A 863 44.42 0.39 15.79
CA LEU A 863 44.64 -0.03 14.42
C LEU A 863 45.51 1.01 13.69
N HIS A 864 46.37 0.54 12.79
CA HIS A 864 47.32 1.35 12.03
C HIS A 864 47.12 1.12 10.53
N PRO A 865 45.95 1.54 9.97
CA PRO A 865 45.64 1.27 8.59
C PRO A 865 46.57 1.99 7.61
N ASP A 866 46.89 1.32 6.51
CA ASP A 866 47.46 1.94 5.31
C ASP A 866 46.38 2.73 4.55
N LEU A 867 45.11 2.28 4.59
CA LEU A 867 43.94 3.01 4.09
C LEU A 867 42.80 3.02 5.11
N LEU A 868 42.25 4.20 5.34
CA LEU A 868 41.02 4.43 6.08
C LEU A 868 39.89 4.71 5.07
N VAL A 869 38.83 3.93 5.12
CA VAL A 869 37.72 4.02 4.16
C VAL A 869 36.44 4.33 4.89
N LEU A 870 35.76 5.38 4.47
CA LEU A 870 34.57 5.91 5.13
C LEU A 870 33.33 5.58 4.32
N SER A 871 32.38 4.92 4.96
CA SER A 871 31.07 4.65 4.38
C SER A 871 30.13 5.79 4.77
N THR A 872 30.19 6.86 3.98
CA THR A 872 29.47 8.11 4.24
C THR A 872 27.97 8.01 3.93
N SER A 873 27.18 8.89 4.54
CA SER A 873 25.74 8.98 4.32
C SER A 873 25.40 9.40 2.88
N ILE A 874 24.22 8.99 2.39
CA ILE A 874 23.65 9.48 1.14
C ILE A 874 22.69 10.61 1.47
N GLN A 875 22.96 11.80 0.94
CA GLN A 875 22.13 12.98 1.12
C GLN A 875 21.22 13.23 -0.09
N PRO A 876 20.12 13.98 0.08
CA PRO A 876 19.33 14.49 -1.04
C PRO A 876 20.20 15.29 -2.01
N SER A 877 19.87 15.23 -3.31
CA SER A 877 20.56 16.03 -4.33
C SER A 877 20.45 17.54 -4.03
N SER A 878 21.47 18.30 -4.39
CA SER A 878 21.43 19.77 -4.31
C SER A 878 20.23 20.33 -5.09
N GLY A 879 19.48 21.26 -4.50
CA GLY A 879 18.27 21.83 -5.10
C GLY A 879 16.96 21.11 -4.74
N THR A 880 17.00 20.02 -3.96
CA THR A 880 15.80 19.24 -3.59
C THR A 880 14.74 20.10 -2.89
N LYS A 881 15.15 21.00 -1.98
CA LYS A 881 14.23 21.88 -1.23
C LYS A 881 13.55 22.90 -2.13
N GLU A 882 14.30 23.44 -3.09
CA GLU A 882 13.84 24.41 -4.06
C GLU A 882 12.86 23.75 -5.04
N LEU A 883 13.20 22.56 -5.55
CA LEU A 883 12.32 21.78 -6.44
C LEU A 883 11.02 21.35 -5.74
N ALA A 884 11.08 20.95 -4.48
CA ALA A 884 9.88 20.56 -3.73
C ALA A 884 8.90 21.73 -3.57
N LYS A 885 9.41 22.95 -3.28
CA LYS A 885 8.60 24.17 -3.23
C LYS A 885 7.98 24.50 -4.59
N LEU A 886 8.76 24.39 -5.65
CA LEU A 886 8.31 24.63 -7.02
C LEU A 886 7.17 23.69 -7.41
N LEU A 887 7.29 22.39 -7.10
CA LEU A 887 6.27 21.38 -7.38
C LEU A 887 5.14 21.34 -6.35
N LYS A 888 5.17 22.18 -5.30
CA LYS A 888 4.21 22.20 -4.18
C LYS A 888 4.08 20.84 -3.48
N VAL A 889 5.20 20.11 -3.34
CA VAL A 889 5.25 18.79 -2.67
C VAL A 889 6.07 18.83 -1.37
N PRO A 890 5.72 18.00 -0.37
CA PRO A 890 6.39 18.03 0.92
C PRO A 890 7.76 17.32 0.92
N ILE A 891 8.56 17.60 1.95
CA ILE A 891 9.82 16.92 2.27
C ILE A 891 9.70 16.27 3.64
N SER A 892 10.24 15.07 3.76
CA SER A 892 10.27 14.29 5.00
C SER A 892 11.26 14.86 6.01
N ASN A 893 11.20 14.35 7.23
CA ASN A 893 12.18 14.68 8.28
C ASN A 893 13.59 14.14 7.99
N GLU A 894 13.78 13.36 6.93
CA GLU A 894 15.09 12.86 6.47
C GLU A 894 15.67 13.73 5.35
N GLY A 895 14.97 14.79 4.92
CA GLY A 895 15.42 15.71 3.88
C GLY A 895 15.09 15.29 2.44
N PHE A 896 14.53 14.08 2.24
CA PHE A 896 14.06 13.58 0.94
C PHE A 896 12.57 13.89 0.70
N PHE A 897 12.11 13.83 -0.56
CA PHE A 897 10.71 14.04 -0.92
C PHE A 897 9.75 13.14 -0.13
N LEU A 898 8.68 13.68 0.44
CA LEU A 898 7.67 12.92 1.18
C LEU A 898 6.53 12.47 0.26
N GLU A 899 6.31 11.16 0.22
CA GLU A 899 5.23 10.52 -0.52
C GLU A 899 3.85 10.79 0.10
N ALA A 900 2.78 10.43 -0.62
CA ALA A 900 1.40 10.55 -0.15
C ALA A 900 1.10 9.64 1.05
N HIS A 901 1.66 8.43 1.05
CA HIS A 901 1.52 7.49 2.15
C HIS A 901 2.59 6.41 2.08
N ILE A 902 3.38 6.26 3.14
CA ILE A 902 4.57 5.40 3.18
C ILE A 902 4.35 3.95 2.74
N LYS A 903 3.23 3.34 3.12
CA LYS A 903 2.88 1.97 2.70
C LYS A 903 2.13 1.85 1.38
N MET A 904 1.10 2.68 1.22
CA MET A 904 0.03 2.40 0.27
C MET A 904 0.15 3.22 -1.02
N ARG A 905 0.87 4.33 -0.96
CA ARG A 905 1.17 5.20 -2.10
C ARG A 905 2.64 5.67 -2.01
N PRO A 906 3.61 4.74 -2.03
CA PRO A 906 5.02 5.03 -1.77
C PRO A 906 5.72 5.80 -2.91
N MET A 907 5.09 5.90 -4.09
CA MET A 907 5.62 6.60 -5.27
C MET A 907 4.78 7.81 -5.68
N ASP A 908 3.56 7.96 -5.16
CA ASP A 908 2.68 9.10 -5.46
C ASP A 908 2.96 10.25 -4.49
N PHE A 909 2.74 11.49 -4.94
CA PHE A 909 2.54 12.63 -4.05
C PHE A 909 1.06 12.82 -3.68
N MET A 910 0.82 13.69 -2.68
CA MET A 910 -0.55 14.11 -2.37
C MET A 910 -1.17 14.87 -3.53
N GLU A 911 -0.38 15.66 -4.25
CA GLU A 911 -0.73 16.21 -5.55
C GLU A 911 -0.80 15.08 -6.59
N GLU A 912 -1.93 14.93 -7.29
CA GLU A 912 -2.14 13.80 -8.21
C GLU A 912 -1.38 13.96 -9.51
N GLY A 913 -0.86 12.88 -10.11
CA GLY A 913 -0.10 12.98 -11.36
C GLY A 913 1.35 13.46 -11.20
N ILE A 914 1.80 13.76 -9.98
CA ILE A 914 3.22 13.91 -9.65
C ILE A 914 3.69 12.66 -8.90
N PHE A 915 4.82 12.10 -9.32
CA PHE A 915 5.39 10.87 -8.77
C PHE A 915 6.88 11.05 -8.42
N VAL A 916 7.40 10.19 -7.55
CA VAL A 916 8.83 10.15 -7.18
C VAL A 916 9.38 8.74 -7.32
N CYS A 917 10.63 8.63 -7.79
CA CYS A 917 11.34 7.35 -7.88
C CYS A 917 12.84 7.47 -7.60
N GLY A 918 13.46 6.34 -7.25
CA GLY A 918 14.89 6.24 -7.00
C GLY A 918 15.32 6.89 -5.68
N ILE A 919 16.57 7.32 -5.64
CA ILE A 919 17.19 7.92 -4.44
C ILE A 919 16.55 9.27 -4.07
N ALA A 920 15.91 9.97 -5.01
CA ALA A 920 15.15 11.18 -4.71
C ALA A 920 14.10 10.95 -3.62
N HIS A 921 13.53 9.75 -3.56
CA HIS A 921 12.55 9.38 -2.53
C HIS A 921 13.18 9.05 -1.17
N TYR A 922 14.27 8.28 -1.18
CA TYR A 922 15.17 7.92 -0.06
C TYR A 922 16.26 6.95 -0.55
N PRO A 923 17.38 6.73 0.16
CA PRO A 923 18.45 5.82 -0.26
C PRO A 923 17.97 4.38 -0.50
N LYS A 924 18.31 3.79 -1.67
CA LYS A 924 17.90 2.44 -2.09
C LYS A 924 18.81 1.85 -3.15
N PHE A 925 18.82 0.52 -3.30
CA PHE A 925 19.66 -0.16 -4.27
C PHE A 925 19.21 0.07 -5.72
N ILE A 926 20.04 -0.35 -6.68
CA ILE A 926 19.79 -0.15 -8.11
C ILE A 926 18.50 -0.87 -8.52
N GLU A 927 18.31 -2.13 -8.14
CA GLU A 927 17.12 -2.88 -8.51
C GLU A 927 15.85 -2.30 -7.86
N GLU A 928 15.95 -1.80 -6.63
CA GLU A 928 14.82 -1.14 -5.94
C GLU A 928 14.48 0.19 -6.61
N SER A 929 15.51 0.89 -7.11
CA SER A 929 15.36 2.12 -7.90
C SER A 929 14.70 1.83 -9.24
N ILE A 930 15.03 0.71 -9.89
CA ILE A 930 14.41 0.26 -11.15
C ILE A 930 12.94 -0.13 -10.91
N SER A 931 12.65 -0.97 -9.92
CA SER A 931 11.27 -1.34 -9.56
C SER A 931 10.41 -0.12 -9.26
N GLN A 932 10.94 0.85 -8.50
CA GLN A 932 10.21 2.09 -8.18
C GLN A 932 10.01 2.98 -9.41
N SER A 933 10.96 3.02 -10.33
CA SER A 933 10.82 3.75 -11.60
C SER A 933 9.77 3.13 -12.50
N GLN A 934 9.75 1.80 -12.64
CA GLN A 934 8.70 1.08 -13.35
C GLN A 934 7.34 1.31 -12.69
N ALA A 935 7.28 1.34 -11.36
CA ALA A 935 6.06 1.63 -10.62
C ALA A 935 5.54 3.05 -10.85
N ALA A 936 6.42 4.06 -10.79
CA ALA A 936 6.06 5.45 -11.09
C ALA A 936 5.59 5.60 -12.54
N ALA A 937 6.25 4.92 -13.49
CA ALA A 937 5.86 4.89 -14.90
C ALA A 937 4.53 4.18 -15.15
N GLY A 938 4.29 3.03 -14.50
CA GLY A 938 3.01 2.32 -14.58
C GLY A 938 1.86 3.18 -14.06
N ARG A 939 2.08 3.87 -12.93
CA ARG A 939 1.11 4.81 -12.38
C ARG A 939 0.87 6.03 -13.26
N ALA A 940 1.92 6.62 -13.81
CA ALA A 940 1.81 7.66 -14.83
C ALA A 940 1.00 7.18 -16.04
N THR A 941 1.24 5.94 -16.49
CA THR A 941 0.54 5.33 -17.64
C THR A 941 -0.96 5.18 -17.38
N THR A 942 -1.40 4.81 -16.17
CA THR A 942 -2.84 4.79 -15.82
C THR A 942 -3.53 6.15 -15.97
N ILE A 943 -2.78 7.25 -15.93
CA ILE A 943 -3.29 8.61 -16.15
C ILE A 943 -3.25 8.93 -17.64
N LEU A 944 -2.11 8.71 -18.30
CA LEU A 944 -1.91 9.03 -19.71
C LEU A 944 -2.82 8.23 -20.65
N SER A 945 -3.24 7.04 -20.25
CA SER A 945 -4.13 6.17 -21.03
C SER A 945 -5.61 6.53 -20.96
N LYS A 946 -6.02 7.42 -20.05
CA LYS A 946 -7.44 7.78 -19.86
C LYS A 946 -7.98 8.65 -20.99
N ASN A 947 -9.24 8.43 -21.35
CA ASN A 947 -9.90 9.17 -22.43
C ASN A 947 -11.43 9.24 -22.25
N PRO A 948 -12.03 10.39 -21.86
CA PRO A 948 -11.45 11.57 -21.20
C PRO A 948 -11.39 11.44 -19.66
N PHE A 949 -10.74 12.39 -18.98
CA PHE A 949 -10.84 12.53 -17.51
C PHE A 949 -12.14 13.22 -17.14
N HIS A 950 -12.88 12.69 -16.15
CA HIS A 950 -14.06 13.34 -15.58
C HIS A 950 -13.75 13.89 -14.18
N PHE A 951 -14.08 15.16 -13.95
CA PHE A 951 -13.88 15.88 -12.69
C PHE A 951 -15.14 16.64 -12.28
N GLY A 952 -15.19 17.07 -11.02
CA GLY A 952 -16.38 17.66 -10.41
C GLY A 952 -17.29 16.61 -9.74
N GLY A 953 -18.60 16.87 -9.74
CA GLY A 953 -19.57 16.14 -8.94
C GLY A 953 -19.87 16.89 -7.64
N ALA A 954 -19.63 16.28 -6.48
CA ALA A 954 -19.82 16.92 -5.18
C ALA A 954 -18.65 17.85 -4.83
N VAL A 955 -18.54 18.97 -5.53
CA VAL A 955 -17.50 20.00 -5.35
C VAL A 955 -18.07 21.32 -4.86
N ALA A 956 -17.23 22.16 -4.27
CA ALA A 956 -17.64 23.49 -3.81
C ALA A 956 -17.68 24.48 -4.98
N VAL A 957 -18.77 25.24 -5.08
CA VAL A 957 -18.98 26.27 -6.10
C VAL A 957 -19.29 27.59 -5.40
N VAL A 958 -18.76 28.70 -5.94
CA VAL A 958 -19.00 30.05 -5.43
C VAL A 958 -20.06 30.73 -6.26
N ASP A 959 -21.03 31.35 -5.60
CA ASP A 959 -21.97 32.33 -6.13
C ASP A 959 -21.34 33.73 -6.02
N PRO A 960 -20.85 34.31 -7.13
CA PRO A 960 -20.17 35.60 -7.10
C PRO A 960 -21.06 36.73 -6.58
N GLU A 961 -22.38 36.65 -6.81
CA GLU A 961 -23.34 37.67 -6.42
C GLU A 961 -23.53 37.76 -4.89
N LYS A 962 -23.12 36.75 -4.14
CA LYS A 962 -23.10 36.75 -2.67
C LYS A 962 -21.69 36.96 -2.09
N CYS A 963 -20.65 36.81 -2.91
CA CYS A 963 -19.28 36.85 -2.45
C CYS A 963 -18.83 38.29 -2.16
N VAL A 964 -18.37 38.54 -0.94
CA VAL A 964 -17.79 39.83 -0.52
C VAL A 964 -16.25 39.85 -0.54
N GLY A 965 -15.62 38.79 -1.07
CA GLY A 965 -14.15 38.70 -1.14
C GLY A 965 -13.42 38.65 0.22
N CYS A 966 -14.02 38.08 1.27
CA CYS A 966 -13.46 38.10 2.64
C CYS A 966 -12.21 37.22 2.87
N LEU A 967 -11.83 36.40 1.88
CA LEU A 967 -10.69 35.49 1.90
C LEU A 967 -10.75 34.37 2.96
N THR A 968 -11.91 34.11 3.58
CA THR A 968 -12.02 33.00 4.55
C THR A 968 -11.82 31.64 3.89
N CYS A 969 -12.40 31.45 2.70
CA CYS A 969 -12.25 30.20 1.95
C CYS A 969 -10.78 29.89 1.58
N THR A 970 -9.99 30.92 1.24
CA THR A 970 -8.59 30.75 0.85
C THR A 970 -7.73 30.29 2.03
N ARG A 971 -8.04 30.74 3.25
CA ARG A 971 -7.32 30.38 4.48
C ARG A 971 -7.73 29.03 5.08
N THR A 972 -8.98 28.61 4.87
CA THR A 972 -9.52 27.40 5.52
C THR A 972 -9.39 26.15 4.66
N CYS A 973 -9.25 26.31 3.33
CA CYS A 973 -9.09 25.16 2.45
C CYS A 973 -7.77 24.44 2.76
N PRO A 974 -7.79 23.15 3.16
CA PRO A 974 -6.56 22.42 3.47
C PRO A 974 -5.71 22.13 2.23
N PHE A 975 -6.22 22.46 1.03
CA PHE A 975 -5.58 22.27 -0.26
C PHE A 975 -5.25 23.59 -0.97
N GLU A 976 -5.52 24.75 -0.33
CA GLU A 976 -5.21 26.08 -0.88
C GLU A 976 -5.82 26.40 -2.26
N ILE A 977 -6.92 25.73 -2.63
CA ILE A 977 -7.56 25.83 -3.96
C ILE A 977 -8.29 27.17 -4.21
N PRO A 978 -9.08 27.73 -3.27
CA PRO A 978 -9.86 28.93 -3.56
C PRO A 978 -8.95 30.12 -3.84
N THR A 979 -9.19 30.84 -4.93
CA THR A 979 -8.50 32.10 -5.29
C THR A 979 -9.51 33.22 -5.45
N VAL A 980 -9.08 34.49 -5.40
CA VAL A 980 -9.94 35.63 -5.75
C VAL A 980 -9.55 36.12 -7.13
N MET A 981 -10.50 36.09 -8.06
CA MET A 981 -10.24 36.48 -9.45
C MET A 981 -10.91 37.82 -9.73
N ALA A 982 -10.11 38.78 -10.22
CA ALA A 982 -10.56 40.15 -10.48
C ALA A 982 -11.64 40.27 -11.57
N GLU A 983 -11.75 39.25 -12.43
CA GLU A 983 -12.74 39.15 -13.50
C GLU A 983 -14.15 38.81 -13.03
N TYR A 984 -14.30 38.29 -11.81
CA TYR A 984 -15.61 38.13 -11.18
C TYR A 984 -15.96 39.36 -10.34
N THR A 985 -17.17 39.89 -10.51
CA THR A 985 -17.68 41.02 -9.73
C THR A 985 -18.39 40.50 -8.49
N GLY A 986 -17.84 40.79 -7.32
CA GLY A 986 -18.46 40.48 -6.03
C GLY A 986 -19.54 41.49 -5.64
N VAL A 987 -20.14 41.30 -4.46
CA VAL A 987 -21.13 42.22 -3.87
C VAL A 987 -20.55 43.63 -3.78
N GLY A 988 -21.32 44.62 -4.27
CA GLY A 988 -20.98 46.04 -4.15
C GLY A 988 -19.99 46.57 -5.19
N GLU A 989 -19.87 45.91 -6.35
CA GLU A 989 -18.93 46.27 -7.44
C GLU A 989 -17.45 46.25 -7.01
N LEU A 990 -17.15 45.61 -5.88
CA LEU A 990 -15.77 45.31 -5.49
C LEU A 990 -15.21 44.35 -6.53
N GLY A 991 -14.18 44.79 -7.26
CA GLY A 991 -13.51 43.96 -8.25
C GLY A 991 -12.88 42.74 -7.58
N GLY A 992 -13.47 41.56 -7.79
CA GLY A 992 -12.99 40.30 -7.25
C GLY A 992 -14.04 39.50 -6.49
N ALA A 993 -14.32 38.27 -6.95
CA ALA A 993 -15.02 37.24 -6.19
C ALA A 993 -14.12 36.01 -6.03
N ALA A 994 -14.40 35.20 -5.00
CA ALA A 994 -13.73 33.91 -4.86
C ALA A 994 -14.14 32.96 -6.00
N TYR A 995 -13.19 32.18 -6.49
CA TYR A 995 -13.36 31.11 -7.45
C TYR A 995 -12.72 29.84 -6.89
N ILE A 996 -13.38 28.71 -7.09
CA ILE A 996 -12.89 27.40 -6.69
C ILE A 996 -12.84 26.57 -7.97
N GLU A 997 -11.63 26.21 -8.39
CA GLU A 997 -11.42 25.40 -9.59
C GLU A 997 -12.00 23.98 -9.37
N PRO A 998 -13.06 23.57 -10.10
CA PRO A 998 -13.71 22.29 -9.90
C PRO A 998 -12.80 21.09 -10.16
N THR A 999 -11.76 21.20 -11.01
CA THR A 999 -10.80 20.12 -11.25
C THR A 999 -9.92 19.82 -10.04
N LEU A 1000 -9.72 20.80 -9.16
CA LEU A 1000 -8.88 20.69 -7.97
C LEU A 1000 -9.69 20.38 -6.70
N CYS A 1001 -10.98 20.72 -6.67
CA CYS A 1001 -11.80 20.60 -5.46
C CYS A 1001 -12.04 19.15 -5.04
N HIS A 1002 -11.64 18.80 -3.81
CA HIS A 1002 -11.89 17.48 -3.22
C HIS A 1002 -13.25 17.33 -2.52
N GLY A 1003 -14.11 18.35 -2.53
CA GLY A 1003 -15.46 18.26 -1.99
C GLY A 1003 -15.55 18.10 -0.46
N CYS A 1004 -14.56 18.55 0.31
CA CYS A 1004 -14.54 18.36 1.77
C CYS A 1004 -15.57 19.23 2.53
N GLY A 1005 -16.09 20.29 1.91
CA GLY A 1005 -17.08 21.19 2.50
C GLY A 1005 -16.55 22.22 3.51
N THR A 1006 -15.25 22.24 3.82
CA THR A 1006 -14.66 23.15 4.82
C THR A 1006 -14.83 24.63 4.44
N CYS A 1007 -14.65 25.00 3.17
CA CYS A 1007 -14.85 26.38 2.74
C CYS A 1007 -16.34 26.78 2.72
N THR A 1008 -17.24 25.82 2.49
CA THR A 1008 -18.69 26.01 2.55
C THR A 1008 -19.12 26.33 3.98
N SER A 1009 -18.72 25.52 4.96
CA SER A 1009 -19.10 25.71 6.37
C SER A 1009 -18.58 27.01 6.98
N GLU A 1010 -17.46 27.53 6.48
CA GLU A 1010 -16.82 28.74 6.99
C GLU A 1010 -17.20 30.01 6.20
N CYS A 1011 -18.00 29.92 5.13
CA CYS A 1011 -18.34 31.09 4.32
C CYS A 1011 -19.37 31.96 5.07
N PRO A 1012 -19.00 33.16 5.55
CA PRO A 1012 -19.92 33.97 6.35
C PRO A 1012 -21.10 34.54 5.54
N ALA A 1013 -20.98 34.58 4.22
CA ALA A 1013 -22.00 35.08 3.30
C ALA A 1013 -22.87 33.95 2.72
N ASN A 1014 -22.63 32.68 3.08
CA ASN A 1014 -23.22 31.50 2.44
C ASN A 1014 -23.12 31.55 0.89
N ALA A 1015 -22.06 32.21 0.39
CA ALA A 1015 -21.78 32.38 -1.02
C ALA A 1015 -21.17 31.11 -1.64
N ILE A 1016 -20.75 30.15 -0.83
CA ILE A 1016 -20.14 28.90 -1.28
C ILE A 1016 -21.12 27.78 -0.96
N GLN A 1017 -21.39 26.91 -1.94
CA GLN A 1017 -22.24 25.74 -1.77
C GLN A 1017 -21.46 24.49 -2.15
N LEU A 1018 -21.59 23.41 -1.36
CA LEU A 1018 -21.07 22.10 -1.75
C LEU A 1018 -22.16 21.37 -2.55
N LEU A 1019 -21.92 21.09 -3.83
CA LEU A 1019 -22.87 20.36 -4.64
C LEU A 1019 -23.16 18.98 -4.03
N ASN A 1020 -24.43 18.57 -4.07
CA ASN A 1020 -24.98 17.40 -3.37
C ASN A 1020 -25.03 17.53 -1.82
N TYR A 1021 -24.56 18.62 -1.23
CA TYR A 1021 -24.67 18.91 0.20
C TYR A 1021 -24.92 20.41 0.43
N THR A 1022 -25.83 21.00 -0.33
CA THR A 1022 -26.17 22.42 -0.23
C THR A 1022 -26.83 22.73 1.10
N ASP A 1023 -26.83 24.01 1.51
CA ASP A 1023 -27.43 24.42 2.78
C ASP A 1023 -28.90 24.00 2.87
N ASN A 1024 -29.66 24.10 1.77
CA ASN A 1024 -31.04 23.64 1.73
C ASN A 1024 -31.16 22.12 1.87
N GLN A 1025 -30.27 21.34 1.25
CA GLN A 1025 -30.25 19.89 1.38
C GLN A 1025 -29.92 19.43 2.81
N ILE A 1026 -29.13 20.20 3.56
CA ILE A 1026 -28.76 19.91 4.95
C ILE A 1026 -29.84 20.40 5.93
N MET A 1027 -30.32 21.63 5.75
CA MET A 1027 -31.28 22.28 6.65
C MET A 1027 -32.71 21.82 6.43
N VAL A 1028 -33.02 21.41 5.20
CA VAL A 1028 -34.32 20.93 4.73
C VAL A 1028 -35.46 21.89 5.12
N PRO A 1029 -35.46 23.13 4.59
CA PRO A 1029 -36.33 24.21 5.10
C PRO A 1029 -37.82 23.94 4.93
N GLU A 1030 -38.23 23.23 3.88
CA GLU A 1030 -39.63 22.87 3.62
C GLU A 1030 -40.12 21.70 4.47
N PHE A 1031 -39.20 21.02 5.17
CA PHE A 1031 -39.46 19.82 5.93
C PHE A 1031 -38.75 19.92 7.30
N PRO A 1032 -39.38 20.49 8.34
CA PRO A 1032 -38.69 20.74 9.61
C PRO A 1032 -38.33 19.43 10.32
N VAL A 1033 -37.11 18.94 10.10
CA VAL A 1033 -36.61 17.72 10.75
C VAL A 1033 -35.93 18.03 12.09
N LEU A 1034 -35.24 19.16 12.18
CA LEU A 1034 -34.51 19.55 13.39
C LEU A 1034 -35.45 20.08 14.47
N GLY A 1035 -35.38 19.52 15.68
CA GLY A 1035 -36.17 19.95 16.83
C GLY A 1035 -37.64 19.49 16.84
N SER A 1036 -38.06 18.68 15.84
CA SER A 1036 -39.39 18.08 15.77
C SER A 1036 -39.28 16.55 15.67
N TRP A 1037 -40.29 15.82 16.16
CA TRP A 1037 -40.40 14.37 15.99
C TRP A 1037 -41.73 14.06 15.31
N VAL A 1038 -41.78 12.99 14.52
CA VAL A 1038 -43.06 12.45 14.03
C VAL A 1038 -43.85 11.94 15.23
N GLU A 1039 -45.10 12.37 15.36
CA GLU A 1039 -46.03 11.75 16.31
C GLU A 1039 -46.28 10.30 15.88
N LEU A 1040 -46.08 9.37 16.81
CA LEU A 1040 -46.16 7.93 16.56
C LEU A 1040 -47.54 7.47 16.12
#